data_AF-A0A6H0KL51-F1
#
_entry.id   AF-A0A6H0KL51-F1
#
_cell.length_a   1.000
_cell.length_b   1.000
_cell.length_c   1.000
_cell.angle_alpha   90.00
_cell.angle_beta   90.00
_cell.angle_gamma   90.00
#
_symmetry.space_group_name_H-M   'P 1'
#
loop_
_entity.id
_entity.type
_entity.pdbx_description
1 polymer ?
#
loop_
_entity_poly.entity_id
_entity_poly.type
_entity_poly.pdbx_seq_one_letter_code
_entity_poly.pdbx_strand_id
1 'polypeptide(L)'
;MKYYNRILLLAMVAGITVSCADALFADFKTEKPESLKKYEYLNEYGDLKTYINRTTHPDFKLGTGVTVSDFLKQDLVYTLTANNYDDVTAGNAMKYSSCVDAKGNMDFGTVKKFVKTAKETGISIYGHTLCWHSQQQNAYLNGLIADKELEPDPGSSEIALHIKTSNPQSNVWDWELYYDLDEALIANQEYTISVRMKASSAITFPFWPGKKDGSDTQYGAGTFSAGEQWSTNTFTFTPSADIDRLRFCFGLFGGDLYFDDLTLTAVGSEKNLIVNSTFEESKDLSRWSKASWIDFAYGIEEVQESGSVLTNVYILEDDFSSGTAMMGWGNNSTRQVIDGIHQMTNPSEVNSWEAQAGYDFSAPLTEGTTYFLKMKIKGSVAGSIGAAFQKPDGFAGRGDFPSIPITTEWEEVTVFTNCTGDAATRILFNYGKYVGTIYIDDLSIYWQKSGNTIPLTPEEKEEILTNELERWIKGMLESCGGYVKAWDVVNEPISGKDSDGDGYYDLQSASQTDDNGVSGENFYWQDYLGDDYARIPIKFARKYFAESGGNPDELKLFINDYNLESDWDQNKKLKSLIHWIERWESDGETKVDGIGTQMHVSYYMSPATQASKENAIINMFTLLASTGKLIKITELDMGIVDAAGETILTENLTDEMQQNMSDFYQFIIEKYFEIIPVAQQYGITHWSPTDSPSENSFWRKGQPIGLWDLNYNRKPVYVGFLEGLKNGTASK
;
A
#
# COMPACT_ATOMS: atom_id res chain seq x y z
N MET A 1 -11.15 71.46 -85.29
CA MET A 1 -10.57 70.10 -85.10
C MET A 1 -9.06 70.26 -84.98
N LYS A 2 -8.46 69.74 -83.89
CA LYS A 2 -7.14 70.01 -83.29
C LYS A 2 -7.28 70.87 -82.02
N TYR A 3 -6.83 70.35 -80.86
CA TYR A 3 -6.14 71.05 -79.76
C TYR A 3 -5.62 69.97 -78.79
N TYR A 4 -4.30 69.85 -78.66
CA TYR A 4 -3.51 70.14 -77.43
C TYR A 4 -3.86 69.25 -76.22
N ASN A 5 -2.98 68.33 -75.84
CA ASN A 5 -1.89 68.54 -74.87
C ASN A 5 -2.38 68.90 -73.46
N ARG A 6 -2.06 68.01 -72.51
CA ARG A 6 -1.69 68.30 -71.12
C ARG A 6 -2.77 68.88 -70.19
N ILE A 7 -2.81 68.28 -68.98
CA ILE A 7 -3.18 68.86 -67.67
C ILE A 7 -4.63 68.61 -67.19
N LEU A 8 -4.69 68.08 -65.95
CA LEU A 8 -5.82 67.87 -65.00
C LEU A 8 -6.64 66.59 -65.25
N LEU A 9 -6.64 65.56 -64.38
CA LEU A 9 -6.56 65.56 -62.92
C LEU A 9 -5.37 64.73 -62.39
N LEU A 10 -4.24 65.41 -62.22
CA LEU A 10 -3.34 65.23 -61.09
C LEU A 10 -4.09 65.73 -59.83
N ALA A 11 -4.82 64.83 -59.15
CA ALA A 11 -5.39 65.11 -57.82
C ALA A 11 -5.63 63.83 -57.00
N MET A 12 -4.87 62.77 -57.26
CA MET A 12 -4.81 61.58 -56.38
C MET A 12 -3.42 60.91 -56.46
N VAL A 13 -2.36 61.72 -56.54
CA VAL A 13 -0.94 61.30 -56.45
C VAL A 13 -0.14 62.32 -55.60
N ALA A 14 -0.78 62.90 -54.59
CA ALA A 14 -0.13 63.80 -53.64
C ALA A 14 -0.39 63.30 -52.22
N GLY A 15 0.50 62.41 -51.77
CA GLY A 15 0.51 61.81 -50.44
C GLY A 15 1.67 60.85 -50.19
N ILE A 16 2.66 60.76 -51.10
CA ILE A 16 3.94 60.10 -50.83
C ILE A 16 4.98 61.21 -50.74
N THR A 17 4.95 61.95 -49.63
CA THR A 17 6.08 62.77 -49.21
C THR A 17 7.10 61.85 -48.55
N VAL A 18 8.22 61.68 -49.23
CA VAL A 18 9.57 61.53 -48.68
C VAL A 18 9.65 60.75 -47.36
N SER A 19 9.89 59.45 -47.49
CA SER A 19 10.99 58.86 -46.74
C SER A 19 11.88 58.19 -47.78
N CYS A 20 12.93 58.89 -48.22
CA CYS A 20 14.13 58.20 -48.63
C CYS A 20 14.69 57.55 -47.35
N ALA A 21 14.19 56.38 -47.01
CA ALA A 21 15.03 55.41 -46.36
C ALA A 21 15.60 54.59 -47.51
N ASP A 22 16.87 54.81 -47.82
CA ASP A 22 17.65 53.76 -48.46
C ASP A 22 17.29 52.46 -47.73
N ALA A 23 16.68 51.51 -48.44
CA ALA A 23 16.53 50.16 -47.92
C ALA A 23 17.92 49.52 -47.95
N LEU A 24 18.81 50.02 -47.08
CA LEU A 24 19.76 49.20 -46.38
C LEU A 24 18.91 48.16 -45.65
N PHE A 25 18.63 47.04 -46.32
CA PHE A 25 18.49 45.81 -45.58
C PHE A 25 19.81 45.69 -44.82
N ALA A 26 19.77 46.07 -43.54
CA ALA A 26 20.78 45.61 -42.62
C ALA A 26 20.75 44.10 -42.77
N ASP A 27 21.79 43.54 -43.37
CA ASP A 27 22.13 42.13 -43.19
C ASP A 27 22.25 41.95 -41.69
N PHE A 28 21.14 41.61 -41.03
CA PHE A 28 21.17 41.08 -39.68
C PHE A 28 21.77 39.69 -39.82
N LYS A 29 23.10 39.64 -39.93
CA LYS A 29 23.87 38.44 -39.64
C LYS A 29 23.73 38.24 -38.14
N THR A 30 22.69 37.52 -37.74
CA THR A 30 22.64 36.95 -36.39
C THR A 30 23.82 35.99 -36.32
N GLU A 31 24.91 36.42 -35.69
CA GLU A 31 26.02 35.53 -35.40
C GLU A 31 25.47 34.38 -34.55
N LYS A 32 25.72 33.15 -35.01
CA LYS A 32 25.34 31.95 -34.27
C LYS A 32 25.98 32.04 -32.86
N PRO A 33 25.20 31.83 -31.78
CA PRO A 33 25.69 31.86 -30.41
C PRO A 33 26.97 31.02 -30.25
N GLU A 34 27.94 31.49 -29.47
CA GLU A 34 29.21 30.77 -29.25
C GLU A 34 28.99 29.35 -28.74
N SER A 35 27.99 29.14 -27.87
CA SER A 35 27.59 27.82 -27.38
C SER A 35 27.17 26.87 -28.50
N LEU A 36 26.47 27.37 -29.53
CA LEU A 36 26.04 26.57 -30.68
C LEU A 36 27.17 26.36 -31.69
N LYS A 37 28.12 27.30 -31.86
CA LYS A 37 29.32 27.11 -32.70
C LYS A 37 30.27 26.07 -32.13
N LYS A 38 30.44 26.07 -30.80
CA LYS A 38 31.38 25.19 -30.08
C LYS A 38 31.14 23.70 -30.34
N TYR A 39 29.89 23.29 -30.47
CA TYR A 39 29.49 21.90 -30.67
C TYR A 39 28.97 21.60 -32.09
N GLU A 40 29.21 22.48 -33.07
CA GLU A 40 28.76 22.25 -34.46
C GLU A 40 29.26 20.94 -35.05
N TYR A 41 30.48 20.53 -34.67
CA TYR A 41 31.08 19.27 -35.13
C TYR A 41 30.22 18.05 -34.76
N LEU A 42 29.39 18.13 -33.71
CA LEU A 42 28.48 17.05 -33.32
C LEU A 42 27.40 16.77 -34.38
N ASN A 43 27.15 17.71 -35.29
CA ASN A 43 26.22 17.52 -36.41
C ASN A 43 26.81 16.67 -37.53
N GLU A 44 28.14 16.41 -37.53
CA GLU A 44 28.79 15.53 -38.50
C GLU A 44 28.51 14.05 -38.22
N TYR A 45 28.13 13.70 -36.99
CA TYR A 45 27.79 12.32 -36.63
C TYR A 45 26.40 11.91 -37.13
N GLY A 46 26.27 10.65 -37.54
CA GLY A 46 24.99 10.04 -37.93
C GLY A 46 24.13 9.66 -36.73
N ASP A 47 23.02 8.96 -37.01
CA ASP A 47 22.14 8.41 -35.99
C ASP A 47 22.77 7.22 -35.25
N LEU A 48 22.57 7.11 -33.94
CA LEU A 48 23.25 6.12 -33.08
C LEU A 48 23.17 4.67 -33.61
N LYS A 49 21.98 4.21 -33.99
CA LYS A 49 21.80 2.82 -34.48
C LYS A 49 22.58 2.47 -35.74
N THR A 50 23.08 3.47 -36.49
CA THR A 50 23.90 3.25 -37.71
C THR A 50 25.33 2.82 -37.38
N TYR A 51 25.77 3.00 -36.14
CA TYR A 51 27.10 2.62 -35.66
C TYR A 51 27.17 1.20 -35.09
N ILE A 52 26.05 0.47 -35.09
CA ILE A 52 25.98 -0.92 -34.63
C ILE A 52 26.27 -1.85 -35.81
N ASN A 53 27.28 -2.71 -35.68
CA ASN A 53 27.55 -3.76 -36.66
C ASN A 53 26.49 -4.87 -36.59
N ARG A 54 25.44 -4.75 -37.41
CA ARG A 54 24.34 -5.73 -37.50
C ARG A 54 24.73 -7.07 -38.07
N THR A 55 25.93 -7.20 -38.67
CA THR A 55 26.40 -8.49 -39.20
C THR A 55 26.82 -9.41 -38.05
N THR A 56 27.50 -8.85 -37.05
CA THR A 56 27.98 -9.59 -35.88
C THR A 56 26.98 -9.56 -34.72
N HIS A 57 26.11 -8.54 -34.66
CA HIS A 57 25.08 -8.37 -33.61
C HIS A 57 23.68 -8.16 -34.22
N PRO A 58 23.12 -9.16 -34.94
CA PRO A 58 21.85 -9.00 -35.63
C PRO A 58 20.65 -8.80 -34.71
N ASP A 59 20.69 -9.37 -33.50
CA ASP A 59 19.57 -9.38 -32.55
C ASP A 59 19.67 -8.30 -31.45
N PHE A 60 20.78 -7.58 -31.38
CA PHE A 60 20.98 -6.50 -30.40
C PHE A 60 20.05 -5.32 -30.69
N LYS A 61 19.40 -4.78 -29.67
CA LYS A 61 18.49 -3.64 -29.79
C LYS A 61 18.97 -2.42 -29.01
N LEU A 62 19.09 -1.29 -29.71
CA LEU A 62 19.33 -0.01 -29.06
C LEU A 62 17.99 0.68 -28.77
N GLY A 63 17.72 1.00 -27.51
CA GLY A 63 16.44 1.55 -27.06
C GLY A 63 16.53 2.92 -26.41
N THR A 64 15.39 3.59 -26.27
CA THR A 64 15.27 4.82 -25.46
C THR A 64 13.98 4.89 -24.66
N GLY A 65 14.02 5.46 -23.45
CA GLY A 65 12.83 5.77 -22.66
C GLY A 65 12.23 7.11 -23.09
N VAL A 66 10.90 7.19 -23.23
CA VAL A 66 10.23 8.45 -23.58
C VAL A 66 8.92 8.63 -22.82
N THR A 67 8.55 9.89 -22.58
CA THR A 67 7.19 10.23 -22.20
C THR A 67 6.26 10.01 -23.40
N VAL A 68 5.31 9.08 -23.28
CA VAL A 68 4.40 8.70 -24.38
C VAL A 68 3.62 9.88 -24.95
N SER A 69 3.21 10.86 -24.13
CA SER A 69 2.51 12.04 -24.63
C SER A 69 3.36 12.88 -25.59
N ASP A 70 4.68 12.91 -25.42
CA ASP A 70 5.58 13.63 -26.33
C ASP A 70 5.88 12.82 -27.58
N PHE A 71 6.04 11.50 -27.45
CA PHE A 71 6.16 10.61 -28.60
C PHE A 71 4.93 10.66 -29.52
N LEU A 72 3.72 10.71 -28.94
CA LEU A 72 2.47 10.78 -29.70
C LEU A 72 2.23 12.12 -30.42
N LYS A 73 2.99 13.18 -30.11
CA LYS A 73 2.93 14.43 -30.88
C LYS A 73 3.54 14.27 -32.28
N GLN A 74 4.36 13.24 -32.50
CA GLN A 74 5.06 12.98 -33.75
C GLN A 74 6.02 14.10 -34.21
N ASP A 75 6.51 14.89 -33.25
CA ASP A 75 7.47 15.97 -33.48
C ASP A 75 8.93 15.47 -33.28
N LEU A 76 9.74 16.25 -32.58
CA LEU A 76 11.18 16.03 -32.44
C LEU A 76 11.52 14.77 -31.64
N VAL A 77 10.83 14.51 -30.51
CA VAL A 77 11.02 13.29 -29.71
C VAL A 77 10.79 12.05 -30.56
N TYR A 78 9.66 11.99 -31.27
CA TYR A 78 9.32 10.90 -32.17
C TYR A 78 10.38 10.70 -33.26
N THR A 79 10.82 11.79 -33.89
CA THR A 79 11.83 11.73 -34.97
C THR A 79 13.18 11.25 -34.46
N LEU A 80 13.63 11.77 -33.31
CA LEU A 80 14.86 11.34 -32.65
C LEU A 80 14.80 9.86 -32.29
N THR A 81 13.71 9.43 -31.66
CA THR A 81 13.47 8.03 -31.29
C THR A 81 13.51 7.12 -32.52
N ALA A 82 12.73 7.41 -33.55
CA ALA A 82 12.65 6.57 -34.76
C ALA A 82 13.97 6.49 -35.54
N ASN A 83 14.75 7.58 -35.57
CA ASN A 83 16.01 7.61 -36.32
C ASN A 83 17.17 6.98 -35.54
N ASN A 84 17.25 7.17 -34.21
CA ASN A 84 18.40 6.75 -33.42
C ASN A 84 18.28 5.37 -32.79
N TYR A 85 17.06 4.85 -32.64
CA TYR A 85 16.78 3.65 -31.83
C TYR A 85 15.99 2.58 -32.61
N ASP A 86 16.12 1.34 -32.14
CA ASP A 86 15.36 0.15 -32.57
C ASP A 86 14.13 -0.09 -31.68
N ASP A 87 14.24 0.28 -30.40
CA ASP A 87 13.24 0.06 -29.37
C ASP A 87 12.88 1.34 -28.60
N VAL A 88 11.66 1.37 -28.05
CA VAL A 88 11.22 2.44 -27.16
C VAL A 88 10.54 1.88 -25.91
N THR A 89 10.84 2.47 -24.75
CA THR A 89 10.17 2.19 -23.47
C THR A 89 9.24 3.35 -23.12
N ALA A 90 8.03 3.03 -22.66
CA ALA A 90 6.91 3.98 -22.51
C ALA A 90 6.97 4.88 -21.24
N GLY A 91 8.11 4.94 -20.55
CA GLY A 91 8.22 5.58 -19.24
C GLY A 91 7.12 5.08 -18.29
N ASN A 92 6.28 5.98 -17.79
CA ASN A 92 5.19 5.64 -16.87
C ASN A 92 3.92 5.09 -17.53
N ALA A 93 3.72 5.28 -18.84
CA ALA A 93 2.40 5.11 -19.47
C ALA A 93 1.90 3.65 -19.52
N MET A 94 2.78 2.67 -19.25
CA MET A 94 2.43 1.24 -19.20
C MET A 94 2.52 0.65 -17.78
N LYS A 95 2.71 1.49 -16.75
CA LYS A 95 2.70 1.07 -15.35
C LYS A 95 1.27 1.00 -14.81
N TYR A 96 1.07 0.22 -13.73
CA TYR A 96 -0.25 -0.10 -13.16
C TYR A 96 -1.10 1.15 -12.88
N SER A 97 -0.64 2.09 -12.05
CA SER A 97 -1.41 3.31 -11.70
C SER A 97 -1.70 4.26 -12.87
N SER A 98 -0.99 4.15 -13.99
CA SER A 98 -1.29 4.93 -15.21
C SER A 98 -2.47 4.36 -16.00
N CYS A 99 -2.80 3.09 -15.77
CA CYS A 99 -3.82 2.36 -16.52
C CYS A 99 -4.98 1.89 -15.64
N VAL A 100 -4.81 1.85 -14.32
CA VAL A 100 -5.83 1.46 -13.35
C VAL A 100 -6.14 2.65 -12.44
N ASP A 101 -7.42 3.03 -12.33
CA ASP A 101 -7.85 4.11 -11.45
C ASP A 101 -8.03 3.66 -9.99
N ALA A 102 -8.29 4.60 -9.09
CA ALA A 102 -8.48 4.33 -7.66
C ALA A 102 -9.71 3.46 -7.32
N LYS A 103 -10.54 3.10 -8.31
CA LYS A 103 -11.70 2.21 -8.19
C LYS A 103 -11.48 0.88 -8.92
N GLY A 104 -10.28 0.64 -9.48
CA GLY A 104 -9.95 -0.57 -10.23
C GLY A 104 -10.37 -0.55 -11.71
N ASN A 105 -10.91 0.55 -12.24
CA ASN A 105 -11.27 0.60 -13.66
C ASN A 105 -9.99 0.69 -14.51
N MET A 106 -9.93 -0.08 -15.58
CA MET A 106 -8.80 -0.11 -16.51
C MET A 106 -9.04 0.73 -17.76
N ASP A 107 -8.09 1.61 -18.10
CA ASP A 107 -8.05 2.34 -19.37
C ASP A 107 -6.68 2.19 -20.05
N PHE A 108 -6.68 1.47 -21.17
CA PHE A 108 -5.50 1.25 -22.02
C PHE A 108 -5.49 2.11 -23.29
N GLY A 109 -6.33 3.15 -23.37
CA GLY A 109 -6.47 3.99 -24.56
C GLY A 109 -5.16 4.64 -25.02
N THR A 110 -4.36 5.14 -24.06
CA THR A 110 -3.03 5.70 -24.33
C THR A 110 -2.05 4.61 -24.81
N VAL A 111 -2.04 3.44 -24.17
CA VAL A 111 -1.21 2.29 -24.57
C VAL A 111 -1.52 1.87 -26.00
N LYS A 112 -2.80 1.72 -26.36
CA LYS A 112 -3.22 1.34 -27.72
C LYS A 112 -2.75 2.36 -28.77
N LYS A 113 -2.83 3.66 -28.48
CA LYS A 113 -2.32 4.71 -29.38
C LYS A 113 -0.80 4.66 -29.53
N PHE A 114 -0.09 4.42 -28.43
CA PHE A 114 1.36 4.28 -28.42
C PHE A 114 1.81 3.07 -29.24
N VAL A 115 1.26 1.89 -28.98
CA VAL A 115 1.53 0.65 -29.72
C VAL A 115 1.24 0.81 -31.20
N LYS A 116 0.10 1.41 -31.55
CA LYS A 116 -0.24 1.70 -32.95
C LYS A 116 0.82 2.59 -33.61
N THR A 117 1.19 3.69 -32.95
CA THR A 117 2.16 4.66 -33.49
C THR A 117 3.54 4.02 -33.66
N ALA A 118 4.02 3.26 -32.67
CA ALA A 118 5.27 2.52 -32.76
C ALA A 118 5.26 1.48 -33.90
N LYS A 119 4.14 0.78 -34.09
CA LYS A 119 3.95 -0.16 -35.20
C LYS A 119 3.99 0.52 -36.57
N GLU A 120 3.44 1.72 -36.68
CA GLU A 120 3.48 2.52 -37.92
C GLU A 120 4.90 3.03 -38.25
N THR A 121 5.75 3.26 -37.25
CA THR A 121 7.16 3.63 -37.45
C THR A 121 8.09 2.44 -37.70
N GLY A 122 7.67 1.25 -37.30
CA GLY A 122 8.51 0.05 -37.29
C GLY A 122 9.46 -0.04 -36.09
N ILE A 123 9.34 0.85 -35.09
CA ILE A 123 10.10 0.75 -33.85
C ILE A 123 9.45 -0.28 -32.92
N SER A 124 10.27 -1.15 -32.32
CA SER A 124 9.80 -2.15 -31.39
C SER A 124 9.59 -1.53 -29.99
N ILE A 125 8.86 -2.21 -29.11
CA ILE A 125 8.57 -1.71 -27.77
C ILE A 125 9.16 -2.69 -26.75
N TYR A 126 9.82 -2.13 -25.75
CA TYR A 126 10.18 -2.84 -24.53
C TYR A 126 9.20 -2.43 -23.42
N GLY A 127 8.41 -3.39 -22.93
CA GLY A 127 7.36 -3.15 -21.96
C GLY A 127 7.90 -3.06 -20.53
N HIS A 128 7.47 -2.04 -19.80
CA HIS A 128 7.92 -1.74 -18.44
C HIS A 128 6.73 -1.17 -17.66
N THR A 129 6.09 -1.89 -16.74
CA THR A 129 6.36 -3.25 -16.22
C THR A 129 5.04 -3.95 -15.87
N LEU A 130 5.02 -5.28 -15.81
CA LEU A 130 3.79 -6.06 -15.53
C LEU A 130 3.53 -6.27 -14.04
N CYS A 131 4.57 -6.48 -13.23
CA CYS A 131 4.46 -6.66 -11.79
C CYS A 131 5.52 -5.83 -11.08
N TRP A 132 5.09 -4.93 -10.21
CA TRP A 132 5.97 -4.05 -9.44
C TRP A 132 5.28 -3.65 -8.15
N HIS A 133 6.07 -3.38 -7.12
CA HIS A 133 5.55 -2.96 -5.84
C HIS A 133 5.20 -1.46 -5.80
N SER A 134 5.85 -0.64 -6.64
CA SER A 134 5.59 0.80 -6.69
C SER A 134 4.56 1.18 -7.76
N GLN A 135 4.04 2.42 -7.65
CA GLN A 135 3.05 3.00 -8.55
C GLN A 135 1.78 2.14 -8.69
N GLN A 136 1.29 1.60 -7.57
CA GLN A 136 0.08 0.76 -7.45
C GLN A 136 -1.14 1.57 -6.95
N GLN A 137 -2.35 1.01 -7.07
CA GLN A 137 -3.57 1.60 -6.50
C GLN A 137 -3.87 0.98 -5.12
N ASN A 138 -3.08 1.35 -4.11
CA ASN A 138 -3.08 0.68 -2.80
C ASN A 138 -4.46 0.66 -2.12
N ALA A 139 -5.22 1.76 -2.18
CA ALA A 139 -6.55 1.81 -1.57
C ALA A 139 -7.53 0.80 -2.20
N TYR A 140 -7.45 0.64 -3.52
CA TYR A 140 -8.25 -0.36 -4.24
C TYR A 140 -7.79 -1.78 -3.90
N LEU A 141 -6.48 -2.06 -4.01
CA LEU A 141 -5.93 -3.40 -3.75
C LEU A 141 -6.17 -3.84 -2.30
N ASN A 142 -5.94 -2.97 -1.32
CA ASN A 142 -6.24 -3.25 0.09
C ASN A 142 -7.75 -3.41 0.34
N GLY A 143 -8.59 -2.70 -0.42
CA GLY A 143 -10.05 -2.85 -0.37
C GLY A 143 -10.53 -4.22 -0.89
N LEU A 144 -9.84 -4.82 -1.87
CA LEU A 144 -10.15 -6.17 -2.35
C LEU A 144 -9.90 -7.24 -1.29
N ILE A 145 -8.92 -7.03 -0.42
CA ILE A 145 -8.51 -7.96 0.64
C ILE A 145 -8.95 -7.53 2.04
N ALA A 146 -9.91 -6.60 2.11
CA ALA A 146 -10.51 -6.17 3.36
C ALA A 146 -11.36 -7.30 3.98
N ASP A 147 -11.61 -7.21 5.29
CA ASP A 147 -12.43 -8.19 5.99
C ASP A 147 -13.80 -8.33 5.33
N LYS A 148 -14.27 -9.58 5.21
CA LYS A 148 -15.56 -9.91 4.63
C LYS A 148 -16.69 -9.54 5.57
N GLU A 149 -17.64 -8.74 5.11
CA GLU A 149 -18.89 -8.51 5.86
C GLU A 149 -19.70 -9.80 5.97
N LEU A 150 -20.28 -10.01 7.16
CA LEU A 150 -21.19 -11.10 7.45
C LEU A 150 -22.55 -10.79 6.83
N GLU A 151 -23.04 -11.73 6.03
CA GLU A 151 -24.40 -11.69 5.53
C GLU A 151 -25.40 -11.70 6.71
N PRO A 152 -26.53 -10.96 6.61
CA PRO A 152 -27.57 -11.00 7.64
C PRO A 152 -28.08 -12.43 7.85
N ASP A 153 -28.31 -12.83 9.10
CA ASP A 153 -28.85 -14.16 9.39
C ASP A 153 -30.28 -14.21 8.82
N PRO A 154 -30.57 -15.10 7.86
CA PRO A 154 -31.90 -15.18 7.25
C PRO A 154 -33.02 -15.58 8.22
N GLY A 155 -32.69 -15.93 9.48
CA GLY A 155 -33.63 -16.46 10.48
C GLY A 155 -33.92 -15.58 11.70
N SER A 156 -33.24 -14.44 11.92
CA SER A 156 -33.43 -13.59 13.11
C SER A 156 -33.91 -12.18 12.76
N SER A 157 -35.18 -12.09 12.36
CA SER A 157 -35.92 -10.84 12.26
C SER A 157 -36.66 -10.56 13.58
N GLU A 158 -36.52 -9.37 14.15
CA GLU A 158 -37.29 -8.93 15.32
C GLU A 158 -38.09 -7.65 15.02
N ILE A 159 -39.23 -7.44 15.70
CA ILE A 159 -40.08 -6.27 15.47
C ILE A 159 -39.70 -5.16 16.47
N ALA A 160 -39.33 -3.98 15.96
CA ALA A 160 -38.93 -2.86 16.80
C ALA A 160 -39.60 -1.54 16.38
N LEU A 161 -39.62 -0.57 17.30
CA LEU A 161 -39.94 0.81 16.97
C LEU A 161 -38.73 1.47 16.31
N HIS A 162 -38.88 1.87 15.06
CA HIS A 162 -37.84 2.56 14.29
C HIS A 162 -38.13 4.04 14.15
N ILE A 163 -37.11 4.84 14.38
CA ILE A 163 -37.09 6.30 14.32
C ILE A 163 -36.08 6.69 13.23
N LYS A 164 -36.58 7.26 12.13
CA LYS A 164 -35.81 7.68 10.95
C LYS A 164 -35.59 9.18 11.01
N THR A 165 -34.36 9.55 11.28
CA THR A 165 -33.95 10.94 11.41
C THR A 165 -32.97 11.32 10.29
N SER A 166 -32.91 12.60 9.93
CA SER A 166 -32.04 13.06 8.84
C SER A 166 -30.64 13.42 9.36
N ASN A 167 -30.32 14.70 9.47
CA ASN A 167 -29.01 15.19 9.92
C ASN A 167 -29.08 15.66 11.38
N PRO A 168 -27.97 15.56 12.14
CA PRO A 168 -27.83 16.18 13.46
C PRO A 168 -28.33 17.61 13.51
N GLN A 169 -29.15 17.92 14.50
CA GLN A 169 -29.66 19.25 14.78
C GLN A 169 -28.75 19.99 15.78
N SER A 170 -29.13 21.23 16.13
CA SER A 170 -28.30 22.10 16.96
C SER A 170 -28.44 21.80 18.45
N ASN A 171 -29.59 21.27 18.88
CA ASN A 171 -29.90 21.02 20.27
C ASN A 171 -30.43 19.61 20.48
N VAL A 172 -30.21 19.05 21.68
CA VAL A 172 -30.67 17.71 22.06
C VAL A 172 -32.20 17.55 22.02
N TRP A 173 -32.97 18.63 22.13
CA TRP A 173 -34.44 18.65 22.08
C TRP A 173 -35.01 18.94 20.69
N ASP A 174 -34.17 19.12 19.66
CA ASP A 174 -34.70 19.42 18.33
C ASP A 174 -35.39 18.17 17.72
N TRP A 175 -35.00 16.97 18.18
CA TRP A 175 -35.78 15.73 17.99
C TRP A 175 -36.23 15.18 19.34
N GLU A 176 -37.55 15.11 19.50
CA GLU A 176 -38.19 14.54 20.68
C GLU A 176 -39.25 13.52 20.25
N LEU A 177 -39.18 12.35 20.86
CA LEU A 177 -40.24 11.35 20.80
C LEU A 177 -40.86 11.21 22.19
N TYR A 178 -42.19 11.19 22.25
CA TYR A 178 -42.96 11.10 23.47
C TYR A 178 -43.65 9.74 23.58
N TYR A 179 -43.71 9.21 24.80
CA TYR A 179 -44.60 8.12 25.17
C TYR A 179 -45.58 8.60 26.25
N ASP A 180 -46.86 8.62 25.91
CA ASP A 180 -47.95 9.04 26.80
C ASP A 180 -48.41 7.87 27.67
N LEU A 181 -48.31 8.07 28.99
CA LEU A 181 -48.72 7.05 29.97
C LEU A 181 -50.25 7.04 30.13
N ASP A 182 -50.78 5.84 30.34
CA ASP A 182 -52.20 5.60 30.71
C ASP A 182 -52.43 5.93 32.20
N GLU A 183 -51.42 5.66 33.03
CA GLU A 183 -51.39 5.95 34.46
C GLU A 183 -50.21 6.89 34.75
N ALA A 184 -50.49 8.03 35.39
CA ALA A 184 -49.43 8.97 35.76
C ALA A 184 -48.48 8.35 36.81
N LEU A 185 -47.18 8.61 36.66
CA LEU A 185 -46.19 8.35 37.70
C LEU A 185 -46.47 9.27 38.89
N ILE A 186 -46.19 8.77 40.09
CA ILE A 186 -46.47 9.47 41.34
C ILE A 186 -45.22 10.23 41.79
N ALA A 187 -45.40 11.49 42.18
CA ALA A 187 -44.32 12.30 42.73
C ALA A 187 -43.60 11.60 43.90
N ASN A 188 -42.27 11.63 43.90
CA ASN A 188 -41.38 11.05 44.91
C ASN A 188 -41.39 9.51 45.01
N GLN A 189 -42.03 8.80 44.06
CA GLN A 189 -41.91 7.36 43.92
C GLN A 189 -40.75 7.04 42.97
N GLU A 190 -39.85 6.13 43.35
CA GLU A 190 -38.76 5.71 42.45
C GLU A 190 -39.27 4.72 41.40
N TYR A 191 -38.79 4.88 40.16
CA TYR A 191 -39.09 4.03 39.00
C TYR A 191 -37.80 3.55 38.34
N THR A 192 -37.83 2.34 37.79
CA THR A 192 -36.79 1.79 36.91
C THR A 192 -37.31 1.81 35.48
N ILE A 193 -36.55 2.40 34.56
CA ILE A 193 -36.80 2.33 33.12
C ILE A 193 -35.72 1.48 32.45
N SER A 194 -36.15 0.59 31.56
CA SER A 194 -35.25 -0.19 30.70
C SER A 194 -35.72 -0.11 29.25
N VAL A 195 -34.78 0.07 28.32
CA VAL A 195 -35.05 0.06 26.87
C VAL A 195 -33.92 -0.68 26.17
N ARG A 196 -34.24 -1.63 25.31
CA ARG A 196 -33.29 -2.25 24.37
C ARG A 196 -33.18 -1.34 23.15
N MET A 197 -31.96 -0.97 22.77
CA MET A 197 -31.71 0.07 21.77
C MET A 197 -30.61 -0.31 20.79
N LYS A 198 -30.78 0.08 19.54
CA LYS A 198 -29.80 0.00 18.44
C LYS A 198 -29.85 1.30 17.64
N ALA A 199 -28.74 1.73 17.07
CA ALA A 199 -28.65 2.94 16.26
C ALA A 199 -27.69 2.75 15.07
N SER A 200 -27.87 3.47 13.97
CA SER A 200 -26.97 3.41 12.81
C SER A 200 -25.57 3.99 13.07
N SER A 201 -25.38 4.69 14.19
CA SER A 201 -24.09 5.12 14.73
C SER A 201 -24.24 5.36 16.24
N ALA A 202 -23.13 5.37 16.97
CA ALA A 202 -23.16 5.54 18.42
C ALA A 202 -23.76 6.89 18.85
N ILE A 203 -24.66 6.86 19.84
CA ILE A 203 -25.28 8.05 20.43
C ILE A 203 -25.50 7.90 21.93
N THR A 204 -25.40 9.01 22.67
CA THR A 204 -25.98 9.19 24.00
C THR A 204 -26.95 10.36 23.99
N PHE A 205 -28.11 10.21 24.60
CA PHE A 205 -29.13 11.24 24.59
C PHE A 205 -29.97 11.31 25.88
N PRO A 206 -30.44 12.50 26.28
CA PRO A 206 -31.17 12.67 27.53
C PRO A 206 -32.59 12.12 27.53
N PHE A 207 -33.03 11.72 28.74
CA PHE A 207 -34.40 11.34 29.07
C PHE A 207 -35.03 12.36 30.02
N TRP A 208 -36.08 13.05 29.57
CA TRP A 208 -36.69 14.21 30.28
C TRP A 208 -38.20 14.06 30.48
N PRO A 209 -38.65 13.13 31.33
CA PRO A 209 -40.08 12.91 31.58
C PRO A 209 -40.75 14.19 32.08
N GLY A 210 -42.04 14.37 31.77
CA GLY A 210 -42.76 15.61 32.05
C GLY A 210 -44.28 15.42 31.97
N LYS A 211 -45.01 16.53 31.99
CA LYS A 211 -46.45 16.51 31.72
C LYS A 211 -46.77 16.70 30.25
N LYS A 212 -47.91 16.16 29.79
CA LYS A 212 -48.40 16.29 28.40
C LYS A 212 -48.63 17.74 27.98
N ASP A 213 -48.97 18.61 28.92
CA ASP A 213 -49.16 20.05 28.70
C ASP A 213 -47.83 20.83 28.59
N GLY A 214 -46.69 20.15 28.76
CA GLY A 214 -45.35 20.73 28.70
C GLY A 214 -44.81 21.24 30.04
N SER A 215 -45.62 21.24 31.10
CA SER A 215 -45.18 21.62 32.45
C SER A 215 -44.35 20.50 33.11
N ASP A 216 -43.67 20.84 34.22
CA ASP A 216 -42.92 19.91 35.08
C ASP A 216 -41.94 18.98 34.34
N THR A 217 -41.29 19.47 33.27
CA THR A 217 -40.24 18.73 32.56
C THR A 217 -39.04 18.50 33.48
N GLN A 218 -38.69 17.23 33.70
CA GLN A 218 -37.64 16.79 34.61
C GLN A 218 -36.30 16.66 33.87
N TYR A 219 -35.55 17.75 33.81
CA TYR A 219 -34.22 17.74 33.22
C TYR A 219 -33.25 16.89 34.05
N GLY A 220 -32.48 16.04 33.37
CA GLY A 220 -31.46 15.20 34.02
C GLY A 220 -32.01 13.96 34.74
N ALA A 221 -33.23 13.51 34.43
CA ALA A 221 -33.79 12.28 35.01
C ALA A 221 -33.02 11.02 34.59
N GLY A 222 -32.30 11.06 33.46
CA GLY A 222 -31.35 10.03 33.04
C GLY A 222 -30.88 10.21 31.61
N THR A 223 -30.11 9.26 31.13
CA THR A 223 -29.53 9.23 29.78
C THR A 223 -29.58 7.84 29.20
N PHE A 224 -29.90 7.74 27.92
CA PHE A 224 -29.82 6.51 27.13
C PHE A 224 -28.59 6.56 26.22
N SER A 225 -28.01 5.38 25.92
CA SER A 225 -26.99 5.25 24.88
C SER A 225 -27.34 4.11 23.92
N ALA A 226 -27.09 4.28 22.63
CA ALA A 226 -27.31 3.26 21.63
C ALA A 226 -26.09 3.17 20.71
N GLY A 227 -25.78 1.97 20.23
CA GLY A 227 -24.73 1.72 19.25
C GLY A 227 -25.25 0.87 18.10
N GLU A 228 -24.35 0.48 17.20
CA GLU A 228 -24.68 -0.34 16.01
C GLU A 228 -25.21 -1.74 16.34
N GLN A 229 -25.09 -2.15 17.61
CA GLN A 229 -25.59 -3.41 18.15
C GLN A 229 -26.67 -3.14 19.19
N TRP A 230 -27.60 -4.09 19.33
CA TRP A 230 -28.61 -4.04 20.37
C TRP A 230 -27.98 -4.08 21.77
N SER A 231 -28.42 -3.16 22.62
CA SER A 231 -27.99 -3.09 24.02
C SER A 231 -29.13 -2.64 24.91
N THR A 232 -29.24 -3.22 26.10
CA THR A 232 -30.26 -2.84 27.09
C THR A 232 -29.72 -1.75 27.99
N ASN A 233 -30.40 -0.60 28.00
CA ASN A 233 -30.09 0.52 28.86
C ASN A 233 -31.08 0.56 30.02
N THR A 234 -30.58 0.55 31.25
CA THR A 234 -31.42 0.55 32.46
C THR A 234 -30.90 1.55 33.47
N PHE A 235 -31.79 2.38 34.02
CA PHE A 235 -31.48 3.25 35.16
C PHE A 235 -32.73 3.54 35.99
N THR A 236 -32.54 4.05 37.21
CA THR A 236 -33.64 4.50 38.07
C THR A 236 -33.77 6.02 38.08
N PHE A 237 -34.99 6.51 38.27
CA PHE A 237 -35.26 7.94 38.46
C PHE A 237 -36.46 8.14 39.40
N THR A 238 -36.50 9.30 40.05
CA THR A 238 -37.61 9.70 40.94
C THR A 238 -38.18 11.03 40.44
N PRO A 239 -39.43 11.07 39.93
CA PRO A 239 -40.04 12.30 39.46
C PRO A 239 -40.41 13.22 40.64
N SER A 240 -40.20 14.52 40.49
CA SER A 240 -40.52 15.51 41.54
C SER A 240 -41.99 15.96 41.55
N ALA A 241 -42.77 15.55 40.53
CA ALA A 241 -44.19 15.82 40.37
C ALA A 241 -44.88 14.58 39.77
N ASP A 242 -46.20 14.58 39.69
CA ASP A 242 -46.92 13.54 38.94
C ASP A 242 -46.67 13.73 37.44
N ILE A 243 -46.28 12.66 36.73
CA ILE A 243 -45.79 12.69 35.34
C ILE A 243 -46.63 11.76 34.47
N ASP A 244 -47.13 12.25 33.33
CA ASP A 244 -47.95 11.46 32.40
C ASP A 244 -47.33 11.30 30.99
N ARG A 245 -46.09 11.80 30.79
CA ARG A 245 -45.35 11.67 29.53
C ARG A 245 -43.88 11.37 29.74
N LEU A 246 -43.38 10.37 29.03
CA LEU A 246 -41.95 10.12 28.85
C LEU A 246 -41.45 10.88 27.63
N ARG A 247 -40.20 11.36 27.68
CA ARG A 247 -39.60 12.14 26.59
C ARG A 247 -38.17 11.68 26.31
N PHE A 248 -37.92 11.30 25.07
CA PHE A 248 -36.63 10.88 24.54
C PHE A 248 -36.10 11.99 23.63
N CYS A 249 -34.98 12.62 23.99
CA CYS A 249 -34.47 13.83 23.34
C CYS A 249 -33.17 13.55 22.58
N PHE A 250 -33.24 13.19 21.30
CA PHE A 250 -32.11 12.69 20.49
C PHE A 250 -31.73 13.64 19.34
N GLY A 251 -31.94 14.96 19.50
CA GLY A 251 -31.77 15.94 18.43
C GLY A 251 -30.38 16.03 17.80
N LEU A 252 -29.31 15.60 18.49
CA LEU A 252 -27.95 15.58 17.94
C LEU A 252 -27.63 14.33 17.10
N PHE A 253 -28.57 13.41 16.95
CA PHE A 253 -28.36 12.19 16.16
C PHE A 253 -28.47 12.45 14.66
N GLY A 254 -28.13 11.50 13.79
CA GLY A 254 -28.56 11.52 12.40
C GLY A 254 -28.50 10.12 11.83
N GLY A 255 -29.65 9.59 11.41
CA GLY A 255 -29.81 8.22 10.95
C GLY A 255 -30.94 7.47 11.65
N ASP A 256 -30.73 6.17 11.82
CA ASP A 256 -31.75 5.20 12.23
C ASP A 256 -31.57 4.83 13.70
N LEU A 257 -32.64 4.95 14.50
CA LEU A 257 -32.65 4.62 15.92
C LEU A 257 -33.82 3.67 16.22
N TYR A 258 -33.54 2.57 16.91
CA TYR A 258 -34.48 1.48 17.17
C TYR A 258 -34.66 1.29 18.67
N PHE A 259 -35.91 1.19 19.13
CA PHE A 259 -36.27 0.84 20.49
C PHE A 259 -37.04 -0.47 20.52
N ASP A 260 -36.75 -1.31 21.51
CA ASP A 260 -37.45 -2.55 21.78
C ASP A 260 -37.43 -2.86 23.29
N ASP A 261 -38.24 -3.83 23.73
CA ASP A 261 -38.32 -4.35 25.10
C ASP A 261 -38.44 -3.26 26.19
N LEU A 262 -39.31 -2.28 25.99
CA LEU A 262 -39.45 -1.15 26.92
C LEU A 262 -40.15 -1.55 28.22
N THR A 263 -39.49 -1.33 29.35
CA THR A 263 -40.09 -1.52 30.68
C THR A 263 -40.00 -0.26 31.52
N LEU A 264 -41.08 0.01 32.26
CA LEU A 264 -41.14 1.05 33.28
C LEU A 264 -41.90 0.53 34.49
N THR A 265 -41.22 0.33 35.60
CA THR A 265 -41.78 -0.26 36.83
C THR A 265 -41.50 0.61 38.05
N ALA A 266 -42.46 0.77 38.94
CA ALA A 266 -42.20 1.32 40.27
C ALA A 266 -41.28 0.37 41.05
N VAL A 267 -40.33 0.89 41.82
CA VAL A 267 -39.42 0.06 42.62
C VAL A 267 -40.22 -0.82 43.60
N GLY A 268 -40.03 -2.14 43.49
CA GLY A 268 -40.77 -3.16 44.25
C GLY A 268 -42.07 -3.65 43.61
N SER A 269 -42.39 -3.23 42.37
CA SER A 269 -43.53 -3.70 41.57
C SER A 269 -43.05 -4.44 40.32
N GLU A 270 -43.77 -5.48 39.91
CA GLU A 270 -43.56 -6.18 38.62
C GLU A 270 -44.47 -5.63 37.49
N LYS A 271 -45.38 -4.70 37.79
CA LYS A 271 -46.28 -4.11 36.80
C LYS A 271 -45.53 -3.17 35.87
N ASN A 272 -45.36 -3.57 34.60
CA ASN A 272 -44.88 -2.69 33.54
C ASN A 272 -45.96 -1.65 33.17
N LEU A 273 -45.59 -0.37 33.16
CA LEU A 273 -46.46 0.75 32.77
C LEU A 273 -46.41 1.05 31.26
N ILE A 274 -45.52 0.39 30.52
CA ILE A 274 -45.46 0.45 29.06
C ILE A 274 -46.38 -0.63 28.47
N VAL A 275 -47.18 -0.23 27.48
CA VAL A 275 -48.10 -1.07 26.72
C VAL A 275 -47.45 -1.36 25.37
N ASN A 276 -47.60 -2.59 24.86
CA ASN A 276 -46.96 -3.05 23.63
C ASN A 276 -45.43 -2.90 23.69
N SER A 277 -44.83 -3.32 24.81
CA SER A 277 -43.42 -3.07 25.14
C SER A 277 -42.41 -3.71 24.19
N THR A 278 -42.80 -4.82 23.55
CA THR A 278 -41.96 -5.57 22.59
C THR A 278 -42.34 -5.31 21.14
N PHE A 279 -43.39 -4.50 20.89
CA PHE A 279 -43.94 -4.23 19.55
C PHE A 279 -44.44 -5.44 18.72
N GLU A 280 -44.24 -6.67 19.20
CA GLU A 280 -44.67 -7.94 18.58
C GLU A 280 -46.19 -8.13 18.59
N GLU A 281 -46.88 -7.60 19.61
CA GLU A 281 -48.30 -7.88 19.83
C GLU A 281 -49.22 -7.06 18.90
N SER A 282 -48.79 -5.85 18.50
CA SER A 282 -49.58 -4.98 17.64
C SER A 282 -48.76 -3.85 17.01
N LYS A 283 -49.28 -3.27 15.93
CA LYS A 283 -48.73 -2.01 15.35
C LYS A 283 -49.29 -0.75 16.04
N ASP A 284 -49.74 -0.85 17.28
CA ASP A 284 -50.32 0.28 18.01
C ASP A 284 -49.23 1.28 18.42
N LEU A 285 -49.34 2.49 17.88
CA LEU A 285 -48.49 3.64 18.20
C LEU A 285 -49.29 4.77 18.86
N SER A 286 -50.51 4.53 19.35
CA SER A 286 -51.39 5.60 19.86
C SER A 286 -50.82 6.37 21.05
N ARG A 287 -49.87 5.76 21.78
CA ARG A 287 -49.14 6.38 22.91
C ARG A 287 -47.86 7.07 22.48
N TRP A 288 -47.38 6.80 21.28
CA TRP A 288 -46.19 7.41 20.71
C TRP A 288 -46.57 8.65 19.92
N SER A 289 -45.94 9.78 20.24
CA SER A 289 -46.20 11.04 19.55
C SER A 289 -44.96 11.92 19.48
N LYS A 290 -45.01 12.93 18.60
CA LYS A 290 -44.01 14.01 18.50
C LYS A 290 -44.73 15.33 18.27
N ALA A 291 -44.06 16.44 18.56
CA ALA A 291 -44.60 17.75 18.23
C ALA A 291 -44.79 17.92 16.72
N SER A 292 -45.82 18.66 16.31
CA SER A 292 -46.21 18.79 14.89
C SER A 292 -45.16 19.46 14.00
N TRP A 293 -44.26 20.24 14.58
CA TRP A 293 -43.17 20.94 13.89
C TRP A 293 -41.86 20.13 13.79
N ILE A 294 -41.77 18.95 14.42
CA ILE A 294 -40.59 18.09 14.36
C ILE A 294 -40.72 17.16 13.15
N ASP A 295 -39.72 17.15 12.28
CA ASP A 295 -39.75 16.42 11.00
C ASP A 295 -38.80 15.20 10.98
N PHE A 296 -39.20 14.14 11.68
CA PHE A 296 -38.65 12.79 11.54
C PHE A 296 -39.79 11.78 11.41
N ALA A 297 -39.54 10.61 10.83
CA ALA A 297 -40.54 9.55 10.73
C ALA A 297 -40.31 8.49 11.82
N TYR A 298 -41.37 7.87 12.33
CA TYR A 298 -41.26 6.70 13.20
C TYR A 298 -42.36 5.68 12.90
N GLY A 299 -42.08 4.41 13.12
CA GLY A 299 -43.00 3.31 12.83
C GLY A 299 -42.49 1.99 13.39
N ILE A 300 -43.34 0.96 13.38
CA ILE A 300 -42.95 -0.40 13.75
C ILE A 300 -42.51 -1.15 12.49
N GLU A 301 -41.30 -1.68 12.49
CA GLU A 301 -40.73 -2.44 11.38
C GLU A 301 -39.98 -3.69 11.84
N GLU A 302 -39.74 -4.57 10.88
CA GLU A 302 -38.98 -5.81 11.04
C GLU A 302 -37.51 -5.50 10.80
N VAL A 303 -36.67 -5.77 11.81
CA VAL A 303 -35.24 -5.50 11.82
C VAL A 303 -34.52 -6.84 11.69
N GLN A 304 -33.76 -7.04 10.61
CA GLN A 304 -32.87 -8.18 10.49
C GLN A 304 -31.65 -7.99 11.41
N GLU A 305 -31.32 -8.99 12.21
CA GLU A 305 -30.03 -9.02 12.89
C GLU A 305 -28.93 -9.31 11.85
N SER A 306 -27.94 -8.42 11.78
CA SER A 306 -26.68 -8.75 11.12
C SER A 306 -26.03 -9.87 11.90
N GLY A 307 -25.57 -10.94 11.24
CA GLY A 307 -24.80 -11.97 11.92
C GLY A 307 -23.61 -11.35 12.64
N SER A 308 -23.48 -11.60 13.94
CA SER A 308 -22.34 -11.14 14.73
C SER A 308 -21.39 -12.30 14.96
N VAL A 309 -20.10 -12.12 14.69
CA VAL A 309 -19.05 -13.06 15.07
C VAL A 309 -18.20 -12.46 16.18
N LEU A 310 -17.84 -13.31 17.14
CA LEU A 310 -16.86 -12.98 18.15
C LEU A 310 -15.47 -13.21 17.59
N THR A 311 -14.74 -12.13 17.34
CA THR A 311 -13.35 -12.17 16.88
C THR A 311 -12.43 -12.06 18.09
N ASN A 312 -11.47 -12.97 18.19
CA ASN A 312 -10.43 -12.92 19.23
C ASN A 312 -9.49 -11.75 18.92
N VAL A 313 -9.37 -10.83 19.87
CA VAL A 313 -8.41 -9.74 19.85
C VAL A 313 -7.31 -10.07 20.85
N TYR A 314 -6.16 -10.47 20.32
CA TYR A 314 -5.02 -10.92 21.09
C TYR A 314 -4.27 -9.75 21.74
N ILE A 315 -4.03 -9.87 23.04
CA ILE A 315 -3.19 -9.00 23.85
C ILE A 315 -1.76 -9.54 23.91
N LEU A 316 -1.63 -10.88 23.87
CA LEU A 316 -0.37 -11.60 23.90
C LEU A 316 -0.54 -12.89 23.10
N GLU A 317 0.43 -13.20 22.26
CA GLU A 317 0.65 -14.50 21.63
C GLU A 317 2.15 -14.81 21.71
N ASP A 318 2.51 -15.96 22.26
CA ASP A 318 3.90 -16.41 22.38
C ASP A 318 3.96 -17.94 22.28
N ASP A 319 4.53 -18.43 21.18
CA ASP A 319 4.87 -19.84 20.94
C ASP A 319 6.31 -20.16 21.43
N PHE A 320 6.96 -19.19 22.08
CA PHE A 320 8.34 -19.25 22.59
C PHE A 320 9.40 -19.58 21.55
N SER A 321 9.11 -19.49 20.25
CA SER A 321 10.09 -19.68 19.16
C SER A 321 11.21 -18.64 19.22
N SER A 322 10.95 -17.47 19.80
CA SER A 322 11.93 -16.41 20.05
C SER A 322 13.06 -16.80 21.02
N GLY A 323 12.89 -17.89 21.79
CA GLY A 323 13.82 -18.30 22.83
C GLY A 323 13.77 -17.44 24.11
N THR A 324 12.86 -16.48 24.20
CA THR A 324 12.75 -15.57 25.36
C THR A 324 11.84 -16.16 26.43
N ALA A 325 12.35 -16.33 27.66
CA ALA A 325 11.56 -16.80 28.79
C ALA A 325 10.77 -15.66 29.45
N MET A 326 9.63 -16.01 30.07
CA MET A 326 8.85 -15.08 30.90
C MET A 326 9.70 -14.45 32.00
N MET A 327 9.39 -13.21 32.38
CA MET A 327 9.93 -12.66 33.62
C MET A 327 9.40 -13.45 34.82
N GLY A 328 10.13 -13.44 35.94
CA GLY A 328 9.69 -14.15 37.14
C GLY A 328 10.65 -14.03 38.32
N TRP A 329 10.17 -14.40 39.51
CA TRP A 329 10.91 -14.30 40.77
C TRP A 329 10.38 -15.27 41.83
N GLY A 330 11.15 -15.39 42.92
CA GLY A 330 10.73 -16.07 44.13
C GLY A 330 11.21 -17.53 44.24
N ASN A 331 11.28 -18.03 45.48
CA ASN A 331 11.64 -19.40 45.88
C ASN A 331 12.83 -20.07 45.16
N ASN A 332 13.82 -19.31 44.69
CA ASN A 332 14.89 -19.81 43.81
C ASN A 332 14.37 -20.56 42.57
N SER A 333 13.17 -20.20 42.08
CA SER A 333 12.60 -20.77 40.88
C SER A 333 13.39 -20.35 39.63
N THR A 334 13.39 -21.22 38.64
CA THR A 334 14.07 -20.99 37.36
C THR A 334 13.06 -20.94 36.22
N ARG A 335 13.44 -20.25 35.15
CA ARG A 335 12.68 -20.06 33.91
C ARG A 335 13.64 -20.04 32.72
N GLN A 336 13.30 -20.75 31.67
CA GLN A 336 14.12 -20.85 30.46
C GLN A 336 13.25 -21.33 29.30
N VAL A 337 13.66 -21.04 28.07
CA VAL A 337 13.09 -21.67 26.88
C VAL A 337 14.11 -22.67 26.33
N ILE A 338 13.66 -23.88 26.06
CA ILE A 338 14.47 -24.93 25.43
C ILE A 338 13.63 -25.50 24.29
N ASP A 339 14.18 -25.47 23.08
CA ASP A 339 13.55 -26.00 21.86
C ASP A 339 12.12 -25.46 21.65
N GLY A 340 11.93 -24.16 21.84
CA GLY A 340 10.61 -23.51 21.70
C GLY A 340 9.63 -23.79 22.84
N ILE A 341 10.05 -24.43 23.95
CA ILE A 341 9.16 -24.73 25.08
C ILE A 341 9.59 -23.92 26.30
N HIS A 342 8.68 -23.14 26.87
CA HIS A 342 8.91 -22.45 28.13
C HIS A 342 8.87 -23.42 29.30
N GLN A 343 9.94 -23.44 30.10
CA GLN A 343 10.06 -24.25 31.32
C GLN A 343 10.16 -23.35 32.54
N MET A 344 9.30 -23.56 33.54
CA MET A 344 9.43 -22.94 34.87
C MET A 344 9.50 -24.00 35.96
N THR A 345 10.53 -23.94 36.81
CA THR A 345 10.79 -24.95 37.84
C THR A 345 10.75 -24.34 39.24
N ASN A 346 9.96 -24.93 40.12
CA ASN A 346 9.87 -24.55 41.53
C ASN A 346 10.45 -25.67 42.41
N PRO A 347 11.51 -25.41 43.20
CA PRO A 347 12.24 -26.46 43.91
C PRO A 347 11.54 -26.98 45.17
N SER A 348 10.63 -26.22 45.77
CA SER A 348 9.93 -26.59 47.01
C SER A 348 8.56 -25.93 47.11
N GLU A 349 7.69 -26.50 47.94
CA GLU A 349 6.36 -25.93 48.16
C GLU A 349 6.44 -24.68 49.05
N VAL A 350 5.85 -23.58 48.60
CA VAL A 350 5.73 -22.30 49.30
C VAL A 350 4.31 -21.74 49.12
N ASN A 351 4.03 -20.50 49.55
CA ASN A 351 2.75 -19.87 49.22
C ASN A 351 2.66 -19.57 47.72
N SER A 352 1.45 -19.51 47.17
CA SER A 352 1.25 -19.46 45.71
C SER A 352 1.94 -18.27 45.02
N TRP A 353 2.08 -17.13 45.71
CA TRP A 353 2.72 -15.91 45.21
C TRP A 353 4.24 -15.86 45.47
N GLU A 354 4.83 -16.84 46.16
CA GLU A 354 6.26 -16.85 46.49
C GLU A 354 7.12 -17.47 45.38
N ALA A 355 6.50 -17.96 44.30
CA ALA A 355 7.15 -18.25 43.02
C ALA A 355 6.19 -17.85 41.88
N GLN A 356 6.62 -16.90 41.03
CA GLN A 356 5.79 -16.28 40.00
C GLN A 356 6.53 -16.12 38.67
N ALA A 357 5.77 -16.09 37.57
CA ALA A 357 6.26 -15.77 36.23
C ALA A 357 5.16 -15.06 35.41
N GLY A 358 5.49 -14.33 34.35
CA GLY A 358 4.47 -13.69 33.50
C GLY A 358 5.01 -12.66 32.50
N TYR A 359 4.15 -11.74 32.09
CA TYR A 359 4.42 -10.66 31.14
C TYR A 359 3.92 -9.31 31.64
N ASP A 360 4.61 -8.24 31.25
CA ASP A 360 4.08 -6.88 31.28
C ASP A 360 3.54 -6.50 29.89
N PHE A 361 2.35 -5.90 29.88
CA PHE A 361 1.70 -5.36 28.70
C PHE A 361 2.09 -3.89 28.50
N SER A 362 2.24 -3.48 27.25
CA SER A 362 2.53 -2.08 26.89
C SER A 362 1.32 -1.15 27.12
N ALA A 363 0.11 -1.71 27.13
CA ALA A 363 -1.14 -1.00 27.38
C ALA A 363 -1.95 -1.69 28.49
N PRO A 364 -2.70 -0.93 29.32
CA PRO A 364 -3.54 -1.51 30.35
C PRO A 364 -4.76 -2.23 29.75
N LEU A 365 -5.16 -3.34 30.37
CA LEU A 365 -6.42 -4.02 30.06
C LEU A 365 -7.61 -3.12 30.44
N THR A 366 -8.72 -3.32 29.74
CA THR A 366 -9.96 -2.56 29.96
C THR A 366 -10.75 -3.16 31.11
N GLU A 367 -11.03 -2.36 32.14
CA GLU A 367 -11.89 -2.74 33.27
C GLU A 367 -13.29 -3.17 32.78
N GLY A 368 -13.81 -4.26 33.34
CA GLY A 368 -15.09 -4.86 32.96
C GLY A 368 -15.02 -5.84 31.77
N THR A 369 -13.93 -5.85 31.00
CA THR A 369 -13.77 -6.76 29.86
C THR A 369 -13.38 -8.17 30.30
N THR A 370 -13.98 -9.19 29.69
CA THR A 370 -13.61 -10.59 29.85
C THR A 370 -12.40 -10.92 28.96
N TYR A 371 -11.37 -11.50 29.57
CA TYR A 371 -10.18 -11.99 28.88
C TYR A 371 -10.05 -13.50 29.04
N PHE A 372 -9.62 -14.15 27.98
CA PHE A 372 -9.33 -15.56 27.88
C PHE A 372 -7.82 -15.77 27.92
N LEU A 373 -7.39 -16.79 28.64
CA LEU A 373 -6.02 -17.29 28.72
C LEU A 373 -6.04 -18.71 28.16
N LYS A 374 -5.37 -18.91 27.03
CA LYS A 374 -5.24 -20.20 26.35
C LYS A 374 -3.77 -20.59 26.28
N MET A 375 -3.44 -21.84 26.55
CA MET A 375 -2.08 -22.37 26.40
C MET A 375 -2.08 -23.89 26.28
N LYS A 376 -1.01 -24.46 25.72
CA LYS A 376 -0.63 -25.86 25.97
C LYS A 376 0.20 -25.91 27.24
N ILE A 377 -0.12 -26.83 28.15
CA ILE A 377 0.57 -26.96 29.44
C ILE A 377 0.73 -28.43 29.84
N LYS A 378 1.86 -28.74 30.48
CA LYS A 378 2.07 -29.98 31.23
C LYS A 378 3.05 -29.80 32.38
N GLY A 379 3.15 -30.82 33.22
CA GLY A 379 3.98 -30.84 34.41
C GLY A 379 4.90 -32.04 34.52
N SER A 380 5.99 -31.93 35.27
CA SER A 380 6.76 -33.08 35.75
C SER A 380 5.96 -33.97 36.71
N VAL A 381 4.91 -33.42 37.34
CA VAL A 381 3.95 -34.12 38.20
C VAL A 381 2.55 -33.53 37.98
N ALA A 382 1.49 -34.23 38.38
CA ALA A 382 0.15 -33.66 38.35
C ALA A 382 -0.03 -32.63 39.48
N GLY A 383 -0.79 -31.56 39.21
CA GLY A 383 -1.04 -30.48 40.17
C GLY A 383 -1.91 -29.38 39.60
N SER A 384 -1.77 -28.17 40.11
CA SER A 384 -2.46 -27.00 39.59
C SER A 384 -1.71 -25.71 39.91
N ILE A 385 -1.94 -24.67 39.11
CA ILE A 385 -1.44 -23.32 39.35
C ILE A 385 -2.58 -22.30 39.31
N GLY A 386 -2.30 -21.07 39.75
CA GLY A 386 -3.19 -19.93 39.55
C GLY A 386 -2.64 -18.97 38.50
N ALA A 387 -3.50 -18.15 37.92
CA ALA A 387 -3.09 -17.00 37.12
C ALA A 387 -3.93 -15.79 37.51
N ALA A 388 -3.37 -14.58 37.42
CA ALA A 388 -4.09 -13.35 37.76
C ALA A 388 -3.53 -12.15 37.00
N PHE A 389 -4.41 -11.22 36.64
CA PHE A 389 -3.99 -9.88 36.24
C PHE A 389 -3.58 -9.05 37.46
N GLN A 390 -2.62 -8.17 37.27
CA GLN A 390 -2.10 -7.31 38.33
C GLN A 390 -1.85 -5.89 37.82
N LYS A 391 -2.08 -4.90 38.69
CA LYS A 391 -1.48 -3.57 38.60
C LYS A 391 -0.11 -3.63 39.29
N PRO A 392 1.02 -3.49 38.56
CA PRO A 392 2.35 -3.67 39.16
C PRO A 392 2.61 -2.70 40.32
N ASP A 393 2.15 -1.47 40.19
CA ASP A 393 2.20 -0.49 41.27
C ASP A 393 1.26 -0.88 42.41
N GLY A 394 1.83 -1.08 43.60
CA GLY A 394 1.09 -1.56 44.78
C GLY A 394 0.67 -3.03 44.75
N PHE A 395 1.08 -3.81 43.73
CA PHE A 395 0.84 -5.26 43.60
C PHE A 395 -0.64 -5.67 43.65
N ALA A 396 -1.55 -4.80 43.22
CA ALA A 396 -2.99 -5.02 43.37
C ALA A 396 -3.53 -5.99 42.31
N GLY A 397 -4.27 -7.01 42.71
CA GLY A 397 -4.96 -7.94 41.80
C GLY A 397 -6.01 -7.23 40.96
N ARG A 398 -6.17 -7.68 39.71
CA ARG A 398 -7.06 -7.11 38.68
C ARG A 398 -7.91 -8.15 37.96
N GLY A 399 -8.05 -9.33 38.54
CA GLY A 399 -8.83 -10.43 37.99
C GLY A 399 -8.08 -11.74 38.19
N ASP A 400 -8.66 -12.64 38.97
CA ASP A 400 -8.11 -13.98 39.19
C ASP A 400 -8.75 -14.95 38.20
N PHE A 401 -7.92 -15.73 37.51
CA PHE A 401 -8.40 -16.84 36.71
C PHE A 401 -8.76 -18.03 37.62
N PRO A 402 -9.68 -18.90 37.16
CA PRO A 402 -9.86 -20.22 37.77
C PRO A 402 -8.53 -20.98 37.89
N SER A 403 -8.44 -21.90 38.86
CA SER A 403 -7.25 -22.74 39.00
C SER A 403 -7.04 -23.57 37.73
N ILE A 404 -5.80 -23.58 37.24
CA ILE A 404 -5.38 -24.24 36.01
C ILE A 404 -4.83 -25.62 36.38
N PRO A 405 -5.51 -26.72 36.01
CA PRO A 405 -5.01 -28.07 36.27
C PRO A 405 -3.79 -28.36 35.40
N ILE A 406 -2.88 -29.19 35.92
CA ILE A 406 -1.68 -29.65 35.23
C ILE A 406 -1.62 -31.17 35.36
N THR A 407 -1.47 -31.85 34.22
CA THR A 407 -1.17 -33.29 34.16
C THR A 407 0.25 -33.52 33.66
N THR A 408 0.69 -34.77 33.60
CA THR A 408 2.03 -35.12 33.07
C THR A 408 2.06 -35.18 31.54
N GLU A 409 0.89 -35.10 30.90
CA GLU A 409 0.74 -35.07 29.43
C GLU A 409 0.41 -33.65 28.96
N TRP A 410 0.71 -33.37 27.69
CA TRP A 410 0.35 -32.09 27.10
C TRP A 410 -1.16 -31.95 26.95
N GLU A 411 -1.71 -30.89 27.52
CA GLU A 411 -3.12 -30.53 27.38
C GLU A 411 -3.25 -29.06 26.95
N GLU A 412 -4.23 -28.78 26.09
CA GLU A 412 -4.62 -27.42 25.77
C GLU A 412 -5.70 -26.97 26.77
N VAL A 413 -5.44 -25.87 27.48
CA VAL A 413 -6.33 -25.32 28.50
C VAL A 413 -6.74 -23.92 28.09
N THR A 414 -8.04 -23.61 28.24
CA THR A 414 -8.59 -22.25 28.12
C THR A 414 -9.37 -21.90 29.38
N VAL A 415 -9.01 -20.80 30.03
CA VAL A 415 -9.71 -20.23 31.21
C VAL A 415 -9.98 -18.75 30.97
N PHE A 416 -10.93 -18.15 31.68
CA PHE A 416 -11.24 -16.72 31.52
C PHE A 416 -11.48 -16.03 32.86
N THR A 417 -11.30 -14.71 32.87
CA THR A 417 -11.66 -13.83 33.99
C THR A 417 -12.01 -12.43 33.50
N ASN A 418 -12.64 -11.63 34.34
CA ASN A 418 -12.89 -10.22 34.06
C ASN A 418 -11.73 -9.38 34.60
N CYS A 419 -11.33 -8.35 33.86
CA CYS A 419 -10.48 -7.31 34.42
C CYS A 419 -11.30 -6.48 35.42
N THR A 420 -10.91 -6.46 36.69
CA THR A 420 -11.70 -5.85 37.78
C THR A 420 -11.20 -4.48 38.24
N GLY A 421 -10.28 -3.86 37.50
CA GLY A 421 -9.83 -2.50 37.83
C GLY A 421 -8.85 -1.90 36.84
N ASP A 422 -8.51 -0.64 37.09
CA ASP A 422 -7.59 0.17 36.29
C ASP A 422 -6.15 -0.37 36.23
N ALA A 423 -5.41 0.07 35.20
CA ALA A 423 -3.96 -0.12 35.08
C ALA A 423 -3.50 -1.58 35.26
N ALA A 424 -4.33 -2.54 34.84
CA ALA A 424 -3.97 -3.95 34.76
C ALA A 424 -3.01 -4.14 33.58
N THR A 425 -1.71 -4.06 33.82
CA THR A 425 -0.67 -4.14 32.78
C THR A 425 0.21 -5.37 32.94
N ARG A 426 -0.22 -6.37 33.72
CA ARG A 426 0.58 -7.57 33.99
C ARG A 426 -0.31 -8.79 34.12
N ILE A 427 0.14 -9.91 33.54
CA ILE A 427 -0.34 -11.26 33.86
C ILE A 427 0.71 -11.96 34.73
N LEU A 428 0.27 -12.68 35.76
CA LEU A 428 1.13 -13.51 36.61
C LEU A 428 0.59 -14.92 36.73
N PHE A 429 1.47 -15.90 36.54
CA PHE A 429 1.30 -17.29 36.94
C PHE A 429 1.84 -17.48 38.35
N ASN A 430 0.99 -17.96 39.25
CA ASN A 430 1.27 -18.23 40.66
C ASN A 430 1.44 -19.74 40.85
N TYR A 431 2.68 -20.20 40.96
CA TYR A 431 3.01 -21.63 40.96
C TYR A 431 3.79 -22.08 42.20
N GLY A 432 3.87 -21.26 43.26
CA GLY A 432 4.59 -21.61 44.49
C GLY A 432 4.12 -22.89 45.19
N LYS A 433 2.86 -23.32 44.95
CA LYS A 433 2.31 -24.59 45.46
C LYS A 433 2.63 -25.80 44.60
N TYR A 434 3.08 -25.60 43.38
CA TYR A 434 3.43 -26.67 42.45
C TYR A 434 4.94 -26.95 42.58
N VAL A 435 5.33 -28.14 43.03
CA VAL A 435 6.74 -28.53 43.17
C VAL A 435 7.15 -29.38 41.98
N GLY A 436 8.11 -28.89 41.20
CA GLY A 436 8.55 -29.51 39.95
C GLY A 436 8.66 -28.51 38.80
N THR A 437 8.71 -29.04 37.57
CA THR A 437 8.80 -28.26 36.34
C THR A 437 7.45 -28.21 35.64
N ILE A 438 7.08 -27.04 35.15
CA ILE A 438 5.92 -26.78 34.31
C ILE A 438 6.44 -26.40 32.92
N TYR A 439 5.83 -26.96 31.89
CA TYR A 439 6.13 -26.73 30.49
C TYR A 439 4.93 -26.02 29.86
N ILE A 440 5.15 -24.92 29.16
CA ILE A 440 4.13 -24.13 28.48
C ILE A 440 4.55 -23.93 27.02
N ASP A 441 3.56 -23.97 26.13
CA ASP A 441 3.68 -23.69 24.70
C ASP A 441 2.37 -23.04 24.20
N ASP A 442 2.39 -22.39 23.03
CA ASP A 442 1.24 -21.73 22.39
C ASP A 442 0.40 -20.84 23.35
N LEU A 443 1.06 -19.96 24.09
CA LEU A 443 0.39 -19.07 25.04
C LEU A 443 -0.33 -17.94 24.31
N SER A 444 -1.60 -17.74 24.61
CA SER A 444 -2.37 -16.59 24.15
C SER A 444 -3.25 -15.98 25.24
N ILE A 445 -3.34 -14.66 25.24
CA ILE A 445 -4.30 -13.88 26.03
C ILE A 445 -5.08 -13.02 25.07
N TYR A 446 -6.40 -13.12 25.08
CA TYR A 446 -7.25 -12.37 24.16
C TYR A 446 -8.56 -11.97 24.83
N TRP A 447 -9.23 -10.97 24.30
CA TRP A 447 -10.64 -10.71 24.56
C TRP A 447 -11.42 -10.92 23.28
N GLN A 448 -12.75 -11.01 23.37
CA GLN A 448 -13.59 -11.20 22.20
C GLN A 448 -14.33 -9.92 21.87
N LYS A 449 -14.15 -9.43 20.64
CA LYS A 449 -14.92 -8.31 20.09
C LYS A 449 -16.05 -8.87 19.25
N SER A 450 -17.27 -8.40 19.48
CA SER A 450 -18.36 -8.63 18.53
C SER A 450 -18.18 -7.72 17.31
N GLY A 451 -18.18 -8.30 16.12
CA GLY A 451 -18.08 -7.59 14.84
C GLY A 451 -18.96 -8.23 13.78
N ASN A 452 -19.20 -7.50 12.70
CA ASN A 452 -19.92 -7.96 11.51
C ASN A 452 -18.97 -8.30 10.35
N THR A 453 -17.66 -8.42 10.61
CA THR A 453 -16.67 -8.76 9.59
C THR A 453 -15.79 -9.93 10.04
N ILE A 454 -15.37 -10.78 9.10
CA ILE A 454 -14.39 -11.83 9.31
C ILE A 454 -13.16 -11.51 8.45
N PRO A 455 -11.94 -11.53 9.00
CA PRO A 455 -10.72 -11.40 8.20
C PRO A 455 -10.63 -12.48 7.12
N LEU A 456 -10.25 -12.09 5.91
CA LEU A 456 -9.96 -13.04 4.84
C LEU A 456 -8.74 -13.89 5.21
N THR A 457 -8.79 -15.18 4.89
CA THR A 457 -7.64 -16.09 5.07
C THR A 457 -6.50 -15.71 4.11
N PRO A 458 -5.24 -16.10 4.39
CA PRO A 458 -4.14 -15.90 3.45
C PRO A 458 -4.45 -16.44 2.04
N GLU A 459 -5.08 -17.61 1.94
CA GLU A 459 -5.45 -18.24 0.68
C GLU A 459 -6.52 -17.45 -0.08
N GLU A 460 -7.52 -16.90 0.62
CA GLU A 460 -8.52 -16.03 0.00
C GLU A 460 -7.89 -14.74 -0.55
N LYS A 461 -6.94 -14.14 0.20
CA LYS A 461 -6.20 -12.96 -0.25
C LYS A 461 -5.32 -13.27 -1.46
N GLU A 462 -4.61 -14.39 -1.43
CA GLU A 462 -3.79 -14.87 -2.53
C GLU A 462 -4.63 -15.08 -3.80
N GLU A 463 -5.79 -15.73 -3.70
CA GLU A 463 -6.70 -15.96 -4.83
C GLU A 463 -7.21 -14.63 -5.41
N ILE A 464 -7.70 -13.72 -4.56
CA ILE A 464 -8.21 -12.40 -4.98
C ILE A 464 -7.13 -11.60 -5.69
N LEU A 465 -5.91 -11.53 -5.14
CA LEU A 465 -4.81 -10.77 -5.72
C LEU A 465 -4.24 -11.44 -6.97
N THR A 466 -4.22 -12.77 -7.04
CA THR A 466 -3.86 -13.50 -8.25
C THR A 466 -4.83 -13.18 -9.39
N ASN A 467 -6.14 -13.14 -9.11
CA ASN A 467 -7.17 -12.79 -10.09
C ASN A 467 -7.05 -11.34 -10.56
N GLU A 468 -6.73 -10.41 -9.66
CA GLU A 468 -6.51 -9.00 -10.01
C GLU A 468 -5.24 -8.81 -10.86
N LEU A 469 -4.15 -9.50 -10.50
CA LEU A 469 -2.93 -9.51 -11.29
C LEU A 469 -3.14 -10.14 -12.68
N GLU A 470 -3.95 -11.21 -12.77
CA GLU A 470 -4.37 -11.81 -14.04
C GLU A 470 -5.13 -10.79 -14.90
N ARG A 471 -6.12 -10.10 -14.31
CA ARG A 471 -6.94 -9.09 -14.99
C ARG A 471 -6.08 -7.96 -15.57
N TRP A 472 -5.12 -7.48 -14.79
CA TRP A 472 -4.17 -6.44 -15.19
C TRP A 472 -3.29 -6.88 -16.37
N ILE A 473 -2.61 -8.01 -16.22
CA ILE A 473 -1.68 -8.52 -17.23
C ILE A 473 -2.45 -8.83 -18.51
N LYS A 474 -3.63 -9.47 -18.40
CA LYS A 474 -4.50 -9.72 -19.55
C LYS A 474 -4.83 -8.44 -20.31
N GLY A 475 -5.35 -7.42 -19.62
CA GLY A 475 -5.76 -6.17 -20.25
C GLY A 475 -4.60 -5.43 -20.94
N MET A 476 -3.41 -5.46 -20.34
CA MET A 476 -2.20 -4.89 -20.91
C MET A 476 -1.76 -5.63 -22.18
N LEU A 477 -1.65 -6.96 -22.12
CA LEU A 477 -1.18 -7.79 -23.24
C LEU A 477 -2.18 -7.77 -24.42
N GLU A 478 -3.48 -7.81 -24.14
CA GLU A 478 -4.54 -7.65 -25.15
C GLU A 478 -4.44 -6.27 -25.85
N SER A 479 -4.18 -5.22 -25.08
CA SER A 479 -4.02 -3.86 -25.62
C SER A 479 -2.77 -3.70 -26.49
N CYS A 480 -1.78 -4.58 -26.31
CA CYS A 480 -0.57 -4.64 -27.12
C CYS A 480 -0.73 -5.49 -28.40
N GLY A 481 -1.72 -6.39 -28.46
CA GLY A 481 -2.04 -7.18 -29.65
C GLY A 481 -0.86 -7.99 -30.21
N GLY A 482 -0.03 -8.55 -29.32
CA GLY A 482 1.16 -9.33 -29.69
C GLY A 482 2.35 -8.53 -30.24
N TYR A 483 2.27 -7.19 -30.30
CA TYR A 483 3.35 -6.35 -30.84
C TYR A 483 4.53 -6.17 -29.88
N VAL A 484 4.25 -6.09 -28.58
CA VAL A 484 5.27 -5.91 -27.53
C VAL A 484 5.83 -7.27 -27.15
N LYS A 485 7.06 -7.57 -27.58
CA LYS A 485 7.68 -8.90 -27.50
C LYS A 485 8.68 -9.07 -26.35
N ALA A 486 8.97 -8.02 -25.60
CA ALA A 486 9.81 -8.11 -24.43
C ALA A 486 9.31 -7.23 -23.29
N TRP A 487 9.39 -7.74 -22.08
CA TRP A 487 8.86 -7.09 -20.90
C TRP A 487 9.78 -7.26 -19.71
N ASP A 488 9.90 -6.21 -18.91
CA ASP A 488 10.12 -6.38 -17.49
C ASP A 488 8.83 -6.97 -16.90
N VAL A 489 8.86 -8.26 -16.59
CA VAL A 489 7.71 -8.96 -16.03
C VAL A 489 7.60 -8.69 -14.53
N VAL A 490 8.75 -8.63 -13.85
CA VAL A 490 8.88 -8.24 -12.45
C VAL A 490 9.96 -7.15 -12.37
N ASN A 491 9.64 -6.04 -11.73
CA ASN A 491 10.55 -4.92 -11.51
C ASN A 491 10.93 -4.80 -10.04
N GLU A 492 12.22 -4.59 -9.78
CA GLU A 492 12.81 -4.25 -8.47
C GLU A 492 12.38 -5.17 -7.31
N PRO A 493 12.50 -6.50 -7.47
CA PRO A 493 12.07 -7.42 -6.43
C PRO A 493 12.99 -7.45 -5.20
N ILE A 494 14.27 -7.07 -5.30
CA ILE A 494 15.27 -7.30 -4.23
C ILE A 494 15.40 -6.08 -3.30
N SER A 495 15.31 -6.30 -1.99
CA SER A 495 15.31 -5.25 -0.95
C SER A 495 16.69 -4.61 -0.67
N GLY A 496 17.78 -5.30 -1.02
CA GLY A 496 19.13 -4.87 -0.63
C GLY A 496 19.52 -5.21 0.81
N LYS A 497 18.71 -6.01 1.52
CA LYS A 497 18.94 -6.41 2.91
C LYS A 497 18.77 -7.93 3.09
N ASP A 498 19.64 -8.51 3.93
CA ASP A 498 19.66 -9.93 4.32
C ASP A 498 19.17 -9.99 5.77
N SER A 499 17.86 -10.10 5.95
CA SER A 499 17.21 -9.99 7.26
C SER A 499 17.12 -11.34 7.98
N ASP A 500 17.11 -12.44 7.23
CA ASP A 500 17.05 -13.80 7.76
C ASP A 500 18.45 -14.44 7.96
N GLY A 501 19.50 -13.83 7.42
CA GLY A 501 20.89 -14.28 7.58
C GLY A 501 21.27 -15.43 6.67
N ASP A 502 20.51 -15.71 5.61
CA ASP A 502 20.75 -16.83 4.70
C ASP A 502 21.90 -16.59 3.70
N GLY A 503 22.40 -15.35 3.64
CA GLY A 503 23.51 -14.94 2.79
C GLY A 503 23.09 -14.22 1.50
N TYR A 504 21.79 -14.12 1.21
CA TYR A 504 21.21 -13.41 0.09
C TYR A 504 20.37 -12.22 0.58
N TYR A 505 20.09 -11.27 -0.30
CA TYR A 505 19.14 -10.21 -0.01
C TYR A 505 17.71 -10.72 -0.25
N ASP A 506 16.84 -10.38 0.68
CA ASP A 506 15.42 -10.71 0.70
C ASP A 506 14.67 -10.03 -0.47
N LEU A 507 13.48 -10.54 -0.76
CA LEU A 507 12.51 -9.79 -1.56
C LEU A 507 12.06 -8.54 -0.79
N GLN A 508 11.61 -7.51 -1.51
CA GLN A 508 10.94 -6.38 -0.86
C GLN A 508 9.71 -6.86 -0.07
N SER A 509 9.35 -6.14 0.99
CA SER A 509 8.14 -6.43 1.79
C SER A 509 7.68 -5.14 2.47
N ALA A 510 6.41 -5.08 2.89
CA ALA A 510 5.96 -4.02 3.80
C ALA A 510 6.79 -3.96 5.10
N SER A 511 7.38 -5.09 5.51
CA SER A 511 8.27 -5.19 6.67
C SER A 511 9.75 -4.93 6.36
N GLN A 512 10.12 -4.88 5.07
CA GLN A 512 11.49 -4.82 4.57
C GLN A 512 11.55 -4.01 3.27
N THR A 513 11.69 -2.69 3.39
CA THR A 513 11.81 -1.79 2.25
C THR A 513 13.27 -1.45 1.95
N ASP A 514 13.60 -1.20 0.68
CA ASP A 514 14.87 -0.57 0.32
C ASP A 514 14.87 0.93 0.66
N ASP A 515 16.00 1.62 0.42
CA ASP A 515 16.19 3.05 0.69
C ASP A 515 15.31 3.99 -0.18
N ASN A 516 14.64 3.47 -1.22
CA ASN A 516 13.70 4.19 -2.08
C ASN A 516 12.23 3.88 -1.74
N GLY A 517 11.96 2.84 -0.94
CA GLY A 517 10.65 2.47 -0.47
C GLY A 517 10.14 3.44 0.58
N VAL A 518 9.27 4.37 0.18
CA VAL A 518 8.49 5.15 1.13
C VAL A 518 7.43 4.23 1.75
N SER A 519 7.59 3.95 3.05
CA SER A 519 6.60 3.20 3.83
C SER A 519 5.19 3.77 3.63
N GLY A 520 4.25 2.92 3.18
CA GLY A 520 2.84 3.25 2.98
C GLY A 520 2.42 3.63 1.55
N GLU A 521 3.36 3.87 0.63
CA GLU A 521 3.06 4.26 -0.76
C GLU A 521 3.10 3.08 -1.75
N ASN A 522 3.67 1.95 -1.36
CA ASN A 522 3.85 0.76 -2.20
C ASN A 522 2.89 -0.39 -1.81
N PHE A 523 2.63 -1.30 -2.75
CA PHE A 523 1.90 -2.55 -2.53
C PHE A 523 2.77 -3.75 -2.89
N TYR A 524 3.17 -4.53 -1.89
CA TYR A 524 4.13 -5.62 -2.04
C TYR A 524 3.40 -6.94 -2.32
N TRP A 525 3.25 -7.27 -3.60
CA TRP A 525 2.56 -8.49 -4.06
C TRP A 525 3.10 -9.77 -3.41
N GLN A 526 4.41 -9.85 -3.23
CA GLN A 526 5.11 -10.97 -2.60
C GLN A 526 4.72 -11.22 -1.13
N ASP A 527 4.21 -10.21 -0.40
CA ASP A 527 3.70 -10.42 0.96
C ASP A 527 2.44 -11.31 0.97
N TYR A 528 1.75 -11.42 -0.16
CA TYR A 528 0.52 -12.19 -0.31
C TYR A 528 0.66 -13.39 -1.24
N LEU A 529 1.51 -13.30 -2.27
CA LEU A 529 1.70 -14.36 -3.27
C LEU A 529 2.88 -15.30 -2.93
N GLY A 530 3.67 -14.97 -1.91
CA GLY A 530 4.79 -15.78 -1.45
C GLY A 530 5.78 -16.14 -2.56
N ASP A 531 6.18 -17.42 -2.61
CA ASP A 531 7.14 -17.95 -3.59
C ASP A 531 6.64 -17.84 -5.05
N ASP A 532 5.33 -17.78 -5.27
CA ASP A 532 4.72 -17.72 -6.61
C ASP A 532 4.61 -16.30 -7.16
N TYR A 533 5.00 -15.30 -6.39
CA TYR A 533 5.05 -13.87 -6.76
C TYR A 533 5.58 -13.61 -8.17
N ALA A 534 6.72 -14.22 -8.56
CA ALA A 534 7.28 -14.04 -9.90
C ALA A 534 6.74 -15.05 -10.92
N ARG A 535 6.32 -16.24 -10.47
CA ARG A 535 5.82 -17.32 -11.33
C ARG A 535 4.48 -16.95 -11.96
N ILE A 536 3.58 -16.37 -11.17
CA ILE A 536 2.24 -15.93 -11.57
C ILE A 536 2.29 -14.94 -12.75
N PRO A 537 2.98 -13.79 -12.66
CA PRO A 537 3.03 -12.83 -13.77
C PRO A 537 3.74 -13.40 -15.00
N ILE A 538 4.76 -14.26 -14.84
CA ILE A 538 5.40 -14.97 -15.96
C ILE A 538 4.40 -15.86 -16.70
N LYS A 539 3.66 -16.68 -15.95
CA LYS A 539 2.61 -17.56 -16.49
C LYS A 539 1.55 -16.77 -17.25
N PHE A 540 1.02 -15.71 -16.65
CA PHE A 540 -0.01 -14.88 -17.28
C PHE A 540 0.52 -14.11 -18.50
N ALA A 541 1.72 -13.55 -18.44
CA ALA A 541 2.32 -12.86 -19.59
C ALA A 541 2.45 -13.79 -20.80
N ARG A 542 2.93 -15.03 -20.60
CA ARG A 542 3.03 -16.03 -21.68
C ARG A 542 1.66 -16.42 -22.24
N LYS A 543 0.70 -16.73 -21.36
CA LYS A 543 -0.68 -17.09 -21.72
C LYS A 543 -1.33 -15.99 -22.58
N TYR A 544 -1.38 -14.76 -22.06
CA TYR A 544 -2.13 -13.69 -22.72
C TYR A 544 -1.42 -13.08 -23.91
N PHE A 545 -0.09 -13.13 -23.96
CA PHE A 545 0.62 -12.80 -25.20
C PHE A 545 0.22 -13.74 -26.34
N ALA A 546 0.13 -15.04 -26.08
CA ALA A 546 -0.32 -16.03 -27.06
C ALA A 546 -1.79 -15.83 -27.47
N GLU A 547 -2.69 -15.65 -26.48
CA GLU A 547 -4.12 -15.38 -26.73
C GLU A 547 -4.34 -14.07 -27.50
N SER A 548 -3.46 -13.09 -27.34
CA SER A 548 -3.47 -11.81 -28.06
C SER A 548 -2.86 -11.88 -29.46
N GLY A 549 -2.51 -13.08 -29.94
CA GLY A 549 -1.99 -13.33 -31.29
C GLY A 549 -0.47 -13.19 -31.43
N GLY A 550 0.26 -13.08 -30.33
CA GLY A 550 1.73 -13.13 -30.32
C GLY A 550 2.27 -14.54 -30.49
N ASN A 551 3.45 -14.69 -31.10
CA ASN A 551 4.15 -15.97 -31.19
C ASN A 551 4.94 -16.24 -29.90
N PRO A 552 4.58 -17.25 -29.07
CA PRO A 552 5.21 -17.47 -27.76
C PRO A 552 6.73 -17.56 -27.76
N ASP A 553 7.35 -18.04 -28.85
CA ASP A 553 8.80 -18.16 -28.99
C ASP A 553 9.52 -16.81 -29.05
N GLU A 554 8.81 -15.76 -29.47
CA GLU A 554 9.32 -14.40 -29.59
C GLU A 554 9.25 -13.61 -28.28
N LEU A 555 8.39 -14.02 -27.33
CA LEU A 555 8.25 -13.33 -26.05
C LEU A 555 9.48 -13.56 -25.17
N LYS A 556 10.08 -12.46 -24.69
CA LYS A 556 11.19 -12.48 -23.72
C LYS A 556 10.79 -11.77 -22.44
N LEU A 557 10.83 -12.49 -21.31
CA LEU A 557 10.48 -11.96 -20.00
C LEU A 557 11.75 -11.75 -19.17
N PHE A 558 11.94 -10.52 -18.71
CA PHE A 558 13.08 -10.06 -17.93
C PHE A 558 12.66 -9.80 -16.48
N ILE A 559 13.51 -10.15 -15.54
CA ILE A 559 13.46 -9.59 -14.18
C ILE A 559 14.44 -8.42 -14.15
N ASN A 560 13.95 -7.23 -13.82
CA ASN A 560 14.71 -5.97 -13.87
C ASN A 560 14.96 -5.44 -12.47
N ASP A 561 16.16 -4.94 -12.20
CA ASP A 561 16.48 -4.29 -10.92
C ASP A 561 17.59 -3.24 -11.08
N TYR A 562 17.71 -2.36 -10.09
CA TYR A 562 18.72 -1.32 -9.98
C TYR A 562 19.80 -1.68 -8.94
N ASN A 563 20.92 -0.95 -8.97
CA ASN A 563 22.08 -1.20 -8.12
C ASN A 563 22.66 -2.61 -8.29
N LEU A 564 22.49 -3.24 -9.46
CA LEU A 564 23.15 -4.53 -9.73
C LEU A 564 24.65 -4.33 -9.96
N GLU A 565 25.03 -3.13 -10.37
CA GLU A 565 26.38 -2.63 -10.62
C GLU A 565 27.11 -2.11 -9.37
N SER A 566 26.49 -2.23 -8.19
CA SER A 566 26.99 -1.70 -6.92
C SER A 566 28.35 -2.26 -6.51
N ASP A 567 29.23 -1.36 -6.03
CA ASP A 567 30.55 -1.71 -5.50
C ASP A 567 30.55 -1.92 -3.98
N TRP A 568 29.66 -1.25 -3.25
CA TRP A 568 29.61 -1.26 -1.78
C TRP A 568 29.21 -2.61 -1.18
N ASP A 569 28.50 -3.44 -1.94
CA ASP A 569 28.03 -4.77 -1.53
C ASP A 569 28.72 -5.89 -2.34
N GLN A 570 29.72 -5.57 -3.16
CA GLN A 570 30.39 -6.52 -4.07
C GLN A 570 29.39 -7.25 -4.98
N ASN A 571 28.43 -6.50 -5.55
CA ASN A 571 27.32 -6.98 -6.37
C ASN A 571 26.46 -8.04 -5.65
N LYS A 572 26.32 -7.97 -4.32
CA LYS A 572 25.47 -8.91 -3.54
C LYS A 572 24.01 -8.83 -3.99
N LYS A 573 23.50 -7.66 -4.35
CA LYS A 573 22.14 -7.52 -4.90
C LYS A 573 21.95 -8.35 -6.19
N LEU A 574 22.90 -8.31 -7.12
CA LEU A 574 22.87 -9.16 -8.31
C LEU A 574 22.97 -10.65 -7.97
N LYS A 575 23.87 -11.05 -7.08
CA LYS A 575 23.99 -12.46 -6.66
C LYS A 575 22.67 -12.98 -6.06
N SER A 576 21.98 -12.12 -5.31
CA SER A 576 20.67 -12.42 -4.72
C SER A 576 19.58 -12.51 -5.78
N LEU A 577 19.56 -11.59 -6.76
CA LEU A 577 18.63 -11.68 -7.88
C LEU A 577 18.81 -12.99 -8.67
N ILE A 578 20.06 -13.40 -8.92
CA ILE A 578 20.36 -14.69 -9.58
C ILE A 578 19.82 -15.85 -8.74
N HIS A 579 20.06 -15.85 -7.43
CA HIS A 579 19.54 -16.87 -6.50
C HIS A 579 18.01 -16.96 -6.54
N TRP A 580 17.30 -15.82 -6.49
CA TRP A 580 15.83 -15.81 -6.57
C TRP A 580 15.30 -16.29 -7.91
N ILE A 581 15.97 -15.94 -9.02
CA ILE A 581 15.62 -16.47 -10.35
C ILE A 581 15.77 -18.00 -10.37
N GLU A 582 16.86 -18.55 -9.84
CA GLU A 582 17.06 -20.00 -9.72
C GLU A 582 15.96 -20.66 -8.87
N ARG A 583 15.54 -20.01 -7.78
CA ARG A 583 14.43 -20.47 -6.93
C ARG A 583 13.11 -20.49 -7.70
N TRP A 584 12.78 -19.43 -8.43
CA TRP A 584 11.51 -19.37 -9.18
C TRP A 584 11.47 -20.41 -10.31
N GLU A 585 12.59 -20.65 -11.00
CA GLU A 585 12.69 -21.66 -12.07
C GLU A 585 12.83 -23.11 -11.57
N SER A 586 12.99 -23.32 -10.25
CA SER A 586 13.13 -24.66 -9.68
C SER A 586 11.87 -25.54 -9.80
N ASP A 587 10.73 -24.96 -10.19
CA ASP A 587 9.49 -25.68 -10.49
C ASP A 587 9.55 -26.48 -11.82
N GLY A 588 10.54 -26.18 -12.68
CA GLY A 588 10.69 -26.79 -14.00
C GLY A 588 9.74 -26.27 -15.09
N GLU A 589 8.88 -25.29 -14.78
CA GLU A 589 7.90 -24.69 -15.69
C GLU A 589 8.15 -23.20 -15.92
N THR A 590 8.48 -22.48 -14.85
CA THR A 590 8.80 -21.05 -14.88
C THR A 590 10.07 -20.83 -15.67
N LYS A 591 10.02 -19.87 -16.59
CA LYS A 591 11.15 -19.50 -17.44
C LYS A 591 11.32 -17.99 -17.46
N VAL A 592 12.41 -17.52 -16.90
CA VAL A 592 12.93 -16.16 -17.04
C VAL A 592 13.90 -16.15 -18.22
N ASP A 593 13.60 -15.38 -19.26
CA ASP A 593 14.44 -15.35 -20.46
C ASP A 593 15.67 -14.45 -20.29
N GLY A 594 15.57 -13.42 -19.43
CA GLY A 594 16.61 -12.43 -19.27
C GLY A 594 16.68 -11.73 -17.92
N ILE A 595 17.77 -11.01 -17.71
CA ILE A 595 18.00 -10.12 -16.57
C ILE A 595 18.19 -8.70 -17.10
N GLY A 596 17.39 -7.78 -16.59
CA GLY A 596 17.51 -6.35 -16.81
C GLY A 596 18.35 -5.71 -15.71
N THR A 597 19.31 -4.88 -16.10
CA THR A 597 20.03 -3.99 -15.18
C THR A 597 19.73 -2.55 -15.55
N GLN A 598 19.17 -1.78 -14.63
CA GLN A 598 18.77 -0.39 -14.88
C GLN A 598 19.98 0.47 -15.23
N MET A 599 21.10 0.31 -14.51
CA MET A 599 22.34 1.09 -14.69
C MET A 599 22.13 2.60 -14.53
N HIS A 600 21.45 3.00 -13.47
CA HIS A 600 21.40 4.41 -13.06
C HIS A 600 22.73 4.83 -12.41
N VAL A 601 23.71 5.16 -13.25
CA VAL A 601 25.09 5.42 -12.80
C VAL A 601 25.39 6.91 -12.64
N SER A 602 26.54 7.21 -12.04
CA SER A 602 27.13 8.54 -12.05
C SER A 602 28.62 8.42 -12.35
N TYR A 603 29.18 9.37 -13.11
CA TYR A 603 30.62 9.53 -13.17
C TYR A 603 31.12 10.16 -11.87
N TYR A 604 32.13 9.58 -11.24
CA TYR A 604 32.71 10.12 -10.02
C TYR A 604 34.04 10.80 -10.32
N MET A 605 34.18 12.08 -9.94
CA MET A 605 35.43 12.81 -10.17
C MET A 605 36.61 12.32 -9.30
N SER A 606 36.32 11.57 -8.23
CA SER A 606 37.35 10.88 -7.44
C SER A 606 37.87 9.66 -8.20
N PRO A 607 39.15 9.63 -8.65
CA PRO A 607 39.66 8.54 -9.50
C PRO A 607 39.59 7.17 -8.82
N ALA A 608 39.81 7.11 -7.51
CA ALA A 608 39.72 5.86 -6.75
C ALA A 608 38.27 5.34 -6.69
N THR A 609 37.29 6.25 -6.54
CA THR A 609 35.87 5.89 -6.52
C THR A 609 35.43 5.44 -7.91
N GLN A 610 35.79 6.19 -8.95
CA GLN A 610 35.49 5.85 -10.34
C GLN A 610 36.05 4.47 -10.73
N ALA A 611 37.31 4.18 -10.39
CA ALA A 611 37.91 2.87 -10.63
C ALA A 611 37.18 1.75 -9.86
N SER A 612 36.68 2.01 -8.64
CA SER A 612 35.84 1.06 -7.90
C SER A 612 34.54 0.75 -8.64
N LYS A 613 33.84 1.79 -9.13
CA LYS A 613 32.61 1.64 -9.92
C LYS A 613 32.84 0.86 -11.23
N GLU A 614 33.91 1.18 -11.95
CA GLU A 614 34.29 0.48 -13.19
C GLU A 614 34.56 -1.01 -12.95
N ASN A 615 35.28 -1.34 -11.88
CA ASN A 615 35.55 -2.74 -11.50
C ASN A 615 34.25 -3.49 -11.12
N ALA A 616 33.34 -2.84 -10.40
CA ALA A 616 32.06 -3.43 -10.04
C ALA A 616 31.16 -3.65 -11.26
N ILE A 617 31.17 -2.74 -12.24
CA ILE A 617 30.47 -2.92 -13.53
C ILE A 617 31.04 -4.11 -14.32
N ILE A 618 32.37 -4.25 -14.38
CA ILE A 618 33.01 -5.42 -15.02
C ILE A 618 32.59 -6.73 -14.33
N ASN A 619 32.58 -6.74 -12.99
CA ASN A 619 32.17 -7.91 -12.22
C ASN A 619 30.68 -8.22 -12.43
N MET A 620 29.82 -7.20 -12.44
CA MET A 620 28.39 -7.33 -12.75
C MET A 620 28.18 -7.99 -14.11
N PHE A 621 28.80 -7.49 -15.19
CA PHE A 621 28.68 -8.10 -16.51
C PHE A 621 29.23 -9.53 -16.55
N THR A 622 30.29 -9.83 -15.80
CA THR A 622 30.85 -11.19 -15.70
C THR A 622 29.86 -12.15 -15.06
N LEU A 623 29.21 -11.74 -13.96
CA LEU A 623 28.17 -12.51 -13.28
C LEU A 623 26.93 -12.68 -14.15
N LEU A 624 26.49 -11.62 -14.84
CA LEU A 624 25.37 -11.66 -15.77
C LEU A 624 25.66 -12.63 -16.93
N ALA A 625 26.85 -12.56 -17.53
CA ALA A 625 27.27 -13.48 -18.59
C ALA A 625 27.21 -14.94 -18.13
N SER A 626 27.64 -15.26 -16.90
CA SER A 626 27.66 -16.64 -16.40
C SER A 626 26.28 -17.27 -16.23
N THR A 627 25.20 -16.48 -16.19
CA THR A 627 23.83 -17.00 -16.07
C THR A 627 23.31 -17.70 -17.33
N GLY A 628 23.91 -17.43 -18.50
CA GLY A 628 23.37 -17.87 -19.80
C GLY A 628 22.08 -17.16 -20.24
N LYS A 629 21.56 -16.22 -19.46
CA LYS A 629 20.34 -15.45 -19.73
C LYS A 629 20.58 -14.33 -20.74
N LEU A 630 19.52 -13.85 -21.37
CA LEU A 630 19.57 -12.59 -22.13
C LEU A 630 19.84 -11.41 -21.17
N ILE A 631 20.77 -10.54 -21.52
CA ILE A 631 21.15 -9.39 -20.70
C ILE A 631 20.73 -8.12 -21.42
N LYS A 632 19.99 -7.26 -20.72
CA LYS A 632 19.62 -5.94 -21.21
C LYS A 632 20.03 -4.88 -20.20
N ILE A 633 20.70 -3.83 -20.67
CA ILE A 633 20.74 -2.58 -19.91
C ILE A 633 19.42 -1.85 -20.21
N THR A 634 18.58 -1.63 -19.20
CA THR A 634 17.18 -1.23 -19.38
C THR A 634 16.97 0.28 -19.25
N GLU A 635 17.80 0.99 -18.48
CA GLU A 635 17.53 2.38 -18.08
C GLU A 635 18.81 3.22 -17.95
N LEU A 636 19.81 3.00 -18.82
CA LEU A 636 21.10 3.67 -18.70
C LEU A 636 20.93 5.19 -18.72
N ASP A 637 21.33 5.82 -17.63
CA ASP A 637 21.50 7.26 -17.51
C ASP A 637 22.73 7.55 -16.63
N MET A 638 23.32 8.74 -16.81
CA MET A 638 24.58 9.08 -16.14
C MET A 638 24.55 10.49 -15.59
N GLY A 639 24.53 10.61 -14.27
CA GLY A 639 24.84 11.85 -13.57
C GLY A 639 26.34 12.06 -13.42
N ILE A 640 26.72 13.10 -12.69
CA ILE A 640 28.11 13.33 -12.29
C ILE A 640 28.16 13.76 -10.83
N VAL A 641 29.15 13.23 -10.11
CA VAL A 641 29.39 13.48 -8.70
C VAL A 641 30.81 14.01 -8.55
N ASP A 642 30.95 15.11 -7.81
CA ASP A 642 32.24 15.73 -7.56
C ASP A 642 33.13 14.92 -6.59
N ALA A 643 34.34 15.40 -6.33
CA ALA A 643 35.28 14.71 -5.44
C ALA A 643 34.83 14.69 -3.97
N ALA A 644 33.87 15.54 -3.57
CA ALA A 644 33.29 15.59 -2.24
C ALA A 644 32.06 14.67 -2.09
N GLY A 645 31.57 14.07 -3.18
CA GLY A 645 30.38 13.23 -3.18
C GLY A 645 29.09 13.98 -3.51
N GLU A 646 29.17 15.25 -3.94
CA GLU A 646 28.01 16.07 -4.26
C GLU A 646 27.62 15.93 -5.74
N THR A 647 26.31 15.91 -6.00
CA THR A 647 25.78 15.85 -7.37
C THR A 647 26.02 17.17 -8.11
N ILE A 648 26.53 17.10 -9.34
CA ILE A 648 26.71 18.26 -10.21
C ILE A 648 25.51 18.41 -11.16
N LEU A 649 24.91 19.60 -11.16
CA LEU A 649 23.79 19.94 -12.04
C LEU A 649 24.26 20.36 -13.44
N THR A 650 23.36 20.27 -14.41
CA THR A 650 23.60 20.59 -15.83
C THR A 650 24.19 21.99 -16.04
N GLU A 651 23.72 22.99 -15.29
CA GLU A 651 24.20 24.37 -15.39
C GLU A 651 25.65 24.58 -14.95
N ASN A 652 26.20 23.64 -14.16
CA ASN A 652 27.55 23.69 -13.60
C ASN A 652 28.53 22.77 -14.34
N LEU A 653 28.11 22.19 -15.47
CA LEU A 653 28.89 21.21 -16.21
C LEU A 653 30.00 21.88 -17.04
N THR A 654 31.24 21.43 -16.86
CA THR A 654 32.39 21.87 -17.68
C THR A 654 32.61 20.95 -18.88
N ASP A 655 33.44 21.38 -19.85
CA ASP A 655 33.79 20.52 -21.00
C ASP A 655 34.56 19.27 -20.58
N GLU A 656 35.48 19.41 -19.62
CA GLU A 656 36.26 18.29 -19.10
C GLU A 656 35.35 17.27 -18.42
N MET A 657 34.37 17.73 -17.63
CA MET A 657 33.35 16.86 -17.04
C MET A 657 32.54 16.13 -18.11
N GLN A 658 32.12 16.82 -19.17
CA GLN A 658 31.40 16.18 -20.28
C GLN A 658 32.24 15.16 -21.02
N GLN A 659 33.52 15.42 -21.22
CA GLN A 659 34.44 14.46 -21.84
C GLN A 659 34.62 13.24 -20.95
N ASN A 660 34.79 13.40 -19.64
CA ASN A 660 34.91 12.28 -18.72
C ASN A 660 33.64 11.41 -18.67
N MET A 661 32.46 12.04 -18.67
CA MET A 661 31.19 11.31 -18.79
C MET A 661 31.09 10.57 -20.13
N SER A 662 31.55 11.20 -21.22
CA SER A 662 31.61 10.60 -22.55
C SER A 662 32.47 9.34 -22.55
N ASP A 663 33.68 9.42 -21.99
CA ASP A 663 34.61 8.30 -21.89
C ASP A 663 34.04 7.17 -21.03
N PHE A 664 33.29 7.50 -19.97
CA PHE A 664 32.65 6.49 -19.13
C PHE A 664 31.45 5.79 -19.82
N TYR A 665 30.65 6.52 -20.60
CA TYR A 665 29.63 5.90 -21.47
C TYR A 665 30.27 4.91 -22.45
N GLN A 666 31.37 5.32 -23.10
CA GLN A 666 32.12 4.46 -24.01
C GLN A 666 32.59 3.19 -23.29
N PHE A 667 33.22 3.33 -22.12
CA PHE A 667 33.69 2.21 -21.31
C PHE A 667 32.56 1.21 -20.99
N ILE A 668 31.43 1.68 -20.49
CA ILE A 668 30.29 0.81 -20.11
C ILE A 668 29.81 -0.01 -21.30
N ILE A 669 29.60 0.65 -22.44
CA ILE A 669 29.06 0.02 -23.64
C ILE A 669 30.07 -0.96 -24.23
N GLU A 670 31.35 -0.59 -24.33
CA GLU A 670 32.40 -1.51 -24.79
C GLU A 670 32.50 -2.74 -23.87
N LYS A 671 32.43 -2.57 -22.55
CA LYS A 671 32.45 -3.70 -21.60
C LYS A 671 31.23 -4.60 -21.70
N TYR A 672 30.05 -4.05 -21.99
CA TYR A 672 28.88 -4.87 -22.29
C TYR A 672 29.14 -5.80 -23.49
N PHE A 673 29.63 -5.27 -24.61
CA PHE A 673 29.93 -6.08 -25.81
C PHE A 673 31.13 -7.04 -25.62
N GLU A 674 32.14 -6.61 -24.87
CA GLU A 674 33.33 -7.40 -24.59
C GLU A 674 33.01 -8.63 -23.73
N ILE A 675 32.23 -8.44 -22.66
CA ILE A 675 32.01 -9.44 -21.60
C ILE A 675 30.77 -10.30 -21.86
N ILE A 676 29.64 -9.70 -22.27
CA ILE A 676 28.41 -10.44 -22.52
C ILE A 676 28.53 -11.18 -23.86
N PRO A 677 28.31 -12.51 -23.92
CA PRO A 677 28.32 -13.24 -25.19
C PRO A 677 27.25 -12.74 -26.17
N VAL A 678 27.55 -12.72 -27.48
CA VAL A 678 26.65 -12.18 -28.52
C VAL A 678 25.22 -12.75 -28.42
N ALA A 679 25.07 -14.05 -28.17
CA ALA A 679 23.77 -14.71 -28.04
C ALA A 679 22.95 -14.25 -26.81
N GLN A 680 23.61 -13.64 -25.83
CA GLN A 680 22.99 -13.08 -24.62
C GLN A 680 22.75 -11.57 -24.74
N GLN A 681 23.28 -10.89 -25.76
CA GLN A 681 23.20 -9.43 -25.88
C GLN A 681 21.84 -8.98 -26.42
N TYR A 682 20.86 -8.77 -25.54
CA TYR A 682 19.53 -8.32 -25.97
C TYR A 682 19.49 -6.84 -26.34
N GLY A 683 20.16 -5.97 -25.58
CA GLY A 683 20.12 -4.54 -25.88
C GLY A 683 20.58 -3.59 -24.78
N ILE A 684 20.64 -2.30 -25.14
CA ILE A 684 20.89 -1.17 -24.23
C ILE A 684 19.81 -0.13 -24.48
N THR A 685 19.13 0.31 -23.42
CA THR A 685 18.18 1.43 -23.46
C THR A 685 18.79 2.63 -22.74
N HIS A 686 18.77 3.80 -23.37
CA HIS A 686 19.10 5.08 -22.75
C HIS A 686 17.82 5.74 -22.21
N TRP A 687 17.72 5.95 -20.89
CA TRP A 687 16.42 6.19 -20.23
C TRP A 687 15.78 7.56 -20.52
N SER A 688 16.60 8.60 -20.70
CA SER A 688 16.11 9.96 -20.92
C SER A 688 16.91 10.63 -22.04
N PRO A 689 16.34 10.86 -23.24
CA PRO A 689 17.05 11.49 -24.34
C PRO A 689 17.70 12.82 -23.93
N THR A 690 16.96 13.66 -23.23
CA THR A 690 17.42 14.97 -22.78
C THR A 690 17.90 14.95 -21.33
N ASP A 691 18.66 15.97 -20.96
CA ASP A 691 18.94 16.29 -19.56
C ASP A 691 17.64 16.41 -18.75
N SER A 692 17.72 16.10 -17.46
CA SER A 692 16.56 16.24 -16.59
C SER A 692 16.27 17.72 -16.38
N PRO A 693 15.02 18.18 -16.59
CA PRO A 693 14.62 19.53 -16.26
C PRO A 693 14.92 19.87 -14.78
N SER A 694 15.30 21.13 -14.53
CA SER A 694 15.47 21.68 -13.17
C SER A 694 14.13 21.99 -12.50
N GLU A 695 13.05 22.11 -13.28
CA GLU A 695 11.68 22.30 -12.82
C GLU A 695 10.81 21.12 -13.25
N ASN A 696 9.85 20.73 -12.43
CA ASN A 696 8.85 19.69 -12.75
C ASN A 696 9.42 18.30 -13.09
N SER A 697 10.65 17.99 -12.67
CA SER A 697 11.20 16.63 -12.69
C SER A 697 11.24 16.03 -11.29
N PHE A 698 10.81 14.77 -11.18
CA PHE A 698 10.89 13.96 -9.96
C PHE A 698 12.11 13.03 -9.96
N TRP A 699 12.67 12.72 -11.13
CA TRP A 699 13.82 11.84 -11.28
C TRP A 699 15.06 12.64 -11.69
N ARG A 700 16.17 12.51 -10.95
CA ARG A 700 17.46 13.16 -11.22
C ARG A 700 17.35 14.65 -11.60
N LYS A 701 16.48 15.38 -10.88
CA LYS A 701 16.13 16.78 -11.14
C LYS A 701 17.36 17.66 -11.40
N GLY A 702 17.39 18.32 -12.57
CA GLY A 702 18.48 19.21 -13.01
C GLY A 702 19.79 18.53 -13.43
N GLN A 703 19.91 17.20 -13.40
CA GLN A 703 21.15 16.48 -13.72
C GLN A 703 21.39 16.30 -15.24
N PRO A 704 22.67 16.21 -15.67
CA PRO A 704 23.07 16.17 -17.08
C PRO A 704 22.99 14.77 -17.73
N ILE A 705 21.86 14.09 -17.57
CA ILE A 705 21.68 12.68 -17.94
C ILE A 705 21.45 12.38 -19.42
N GLY A 706 21.13 13.40 -20.22
CA GLY A 706 20.78 13.25 -21.63
C GLY A 706 21.98 13.16 -22.54
N LEU A 707 21.82 12.45 -23.66
CA LEU A 707 22.74 12.58 -24.80
C LEU A 707 22.47 13.88 -25.59
N TRP A 708 21.30 14.46 -25.38
CA TRP A 708 20.92 15.78 -25.86
C TRP A 708 20.67 16.75 -24.70
N ASP A 709 20.82 18.04 -24.94
CA ASP A 709 20.35 19.09 -24.04
C ASP A 709 18.81 19.22 -24.11
N LEU A 710 18.22 20.08 -23.27
CA LEU A 710 16.77 20.34 -23.27
C LEU A 710 16.23 20.96 -24.58
N ASN A 711 17.11 21.50 -25.42
CA ASN A 711 16.78 22.03 -26.75
C ASN A 711 17.03 20.99 -27.86
N TYR A 712 17.32 19.73 -27.49
CA TYR A 712 17.62 18.63 -28.38
C TYR A 712 18.87 18.82 -29.25
N ASN A 713 19.83 19.63 -28.79
CA ASN A 713 21.18 19.65 -29.38
C ASN A 713 21.99 18.51 -28.78
N ARG A 714 22.78 17.81 -29.62
CA ARG A 714 23.70 16.77 -29.14
C ARG A 714 24.72 17.37 -28.17
N LYS A 715 25.09 16.59 -27.17
CA LYS A 715 26.17 16.89 -26.21
C LYS A 715 27.40 16.04 -26.51
N PRO A 716 28.62 16.41 -26.06
CA PRO A 716 29.83 15.60 -26.17
C PRO A 716 29.65 14.13 -25.74
N VAL A 717 28.84 13.87 -24.71
CA VAL A 717 28.51 12.49 -24.26
C VAL A 717 27.87 11.61 -25.34
N TYR A 718 27.26 12.20 -26.37
CA TYR A 718 26.78 11.48 -27.56
C TYR A 718 27.91 10.76 -28.28
N VAL A 719 29.11 11.35 -28.33
CA VAL A 719 30.28 10.80 -29.03
C VAL A 719 30.77 9.54 -28.32
N GLY A 720 30.91 9.56 -26.99
CA GLY A 720 31.32 8.38 -26.23
C GLY A 720 30.31 7.24 -26.31
N PHE A 721 29.02 7.56 -26.24
CA PHE A 721 27.97 6.55 -26.44
C PHE A 721 28.08 5.90 -27.83
N LEU A 722 28.24 6.72 -28.86
CA LEU A 722 28.39 6.29 -30.26
C LEU A 722 29.65 5.45 -30.48
N GLU A 723 30.81 5.91 -30.01
CA GLU A 723 32.06 5.18 -30.16
C GLU A 723 32.03 3.87 -29.37
N GLY A 724 31.34 3.84 -28.22
CA GLY A 724 31.08 2.60 -27.50
C GLY A 724 30.31 1.57 -28.33
N LEU A 725 29.25 1.99 -29.02
CA LEU A 725 28.50 1.12 -29.95
C LEU A 725 29.37 0.65 -31.12
N LYS A 726 30.10 1.58 -31.74
CA LYS A 726 30.94 1.33 -32.92
C LYS A 726 32.08 0.37 -32.61
N ASN A 727 32.84 0.64 -31.56
CA ASN A 727 34.00 -0.15 -31.17
C ASN A 727 33.57 -1.48 -30.56
N GLY A 728 32.55 -1.46 -29.69
CA GLY A 728 32.00 -2.66 -29.06
C GLY A 728 31.51 -3.69 -30.08
N THR A 729 30.81 -3.23 -31.13
CA THR A 729 30.25 -4.14 -32.16
C THR A 729 31.23 -4.48 -33.30
N ALA A 730 32.33 -3.73 -33.44
CA ALA A 730 33.43 -4.07 -34.33
C ALA A 730 34.36 -5.15 -33.73
N SER A 731 34.39 -5.26 -32.41
CA SER A 731 35.32 -6.12 -31.66
C SER A 731 34.75 -7.53 -31.46
N LYS A 732 34.76 -8.36 -32.51
CA LYS A 732 34.91 -9.84 -32.49
C LYS A 732 34.65 -10.45 -33.86
#